data_AF-A0A2N3W9W2-F1
#
_entry.id   AF-A0A2N3W9W2-F1
#
_cell.length_a   1.000
_cell.length_b   1.000
_cell.length_c   1.000
_cell.angle_alpha   90.00
_cell.angle_beta   90.00
_cell.angle_gamma   90.00
#
_symmetry.space_group_name_H-M   'P 1'
#
loop_
_entity.id
_entity.type
_entity.pdbx_description
1 polymer ?
#
loop_
_entity_poly.entity_id
_entity_poly.type
_entity_poly.pdbx_seq_one_letter_code
_entity_poly.pdbx_strand_id
1 'polypeptide(L)'
;MPDQPRRPGTGDPGPDDPAPDTRPIGGSSGPAAPDAGGVSARDARAMGGSGGANASDPGPGNPASDNRTTRGSGGSGAQNPARHAEGGPGAAGTPATGSAAAGSPGSAAESDLRGETAVSGKPGASGQSAEAANPTAEGKNPEHRSTDGKRDPYDYPRDWEADVVLSDGGTVHLRPVVPSDADGLVALHSRLSDRTRYFRYFGAYPRIPPRDLERFSTVDHHDRVAFVALLGDDVVAVGRYERLDHGPSAEVAFVVDDKHQGRGLGSILLEHLAAAASECGLRRFVAEVLSENATMVRVFRDAGYQVSRAIEEGVLHLEFDIDPTEESLAVARSREQAAEARSVHNLLHPDTVAVIGASADPTKVGHVAFANLLAADFAGAVYPVNPEHRSVRGVRAYPSVLDIPDPVDLALVAVPAEAVESVLDACLAKGVKTLVIVSGGFAESGPLGLHAELRLVGEARAHGMRVVGPNALGVLNTAKDVRLNATLAPRLPKRGRTGFFCQSGALGTAILADAGSRGLGLSTFVSAGNRADVSGNDLLQYWETDPDTDLVLLYLESFGNPRKFARLARRLARSKPIVAVKSGRHAVRPQLAATSAEVDEASVQALFEQAGVVRVESLAQLFDTALVFAHQPLPAGPRIGIVGNSSAIGLLAADTARSEGLRLAFDPVDIGPQAGPDEFATAVREALDSPDTDALIAVFAPPVAIPGTAYARALREAVSEMKQSKPIVSTFLAAEGVPDELAVLSDDGVPTRGSIPSYSSPERAVNALARVVRYAAWRQRPQGTLVRPSGLHVEQAQEIVRELLPEDGSSTLLSDDDVVRLLSCYGVDVVPFRVASSEDAAVGAAAELGYPVTLKAVDERLRGRPDLAGVRLDLTSEDSVRVAYRDLCAVSGDEDVYVQQMAPKGLSCVIGLQDDPSFGTLVSFGLSGLVSTLLGDRAYRAVPLTDVDAATLIREPRTSPLLTGYRGDEPADLAALQDMVLRVAALAEDNPEVRSLALDPILASPDGAFVANARLVVGAPPTRPDTGPRRLRHITPLD
;
A
#
# COMPACT_ATOMS: atom_id res chain seq x y z
N MET A 1 -54.11 7.47 -3.94
CA MET A 1 -54.57 6.08 -4.16
C MET A 1 -53.50 5.37 -4.97
N PRO A 2 -53.07 4.15 -4.59
CA PRO A 2 -52.10 3.37 -5.36
C PRO A 2 -52.80 2.47 -6.39
N ASP A 3 -52.08 2.11 -7.45
CA ASP A 3 -52.48 1.05 -8.39
C ASP A 3 -51.41 -0.07 -8.39
N GLN A 4 -51.80 -1.32 -8.66
CA GLN A 4 -50.99 -2.51 -8.31
C GLN A 4 -50.44 -3.27 -9.54
N PRO A 5 -49.16 -3.69 -9.53
CA PRO A 5 -48.69 -4.77 -10.40
C PRO A 5 -49.20 -6.14 -9.90
N ARG A 6 -49.51 -7.05 -10.83
CA ARG A 6 -50.29 -8.28 -10.56
C ARG A 6 -49.41 -9.50 -10.24
N ARG A 7 -49.96 -10.42 -9.42
CA ARG A 7 -49.51 -11.82 -9.32
C ARG A 7 -50.16 -12.70 -10.40
N PRO A 8 -49.54 -13.82 -10.81
CA PRO A 8 -50.24 -15.01 -11.30
C PRO A 8 -50.53 -16.01 -10.16
N GLY A 9 -51.63 -16.76 -10.26
CA GLY A 9 -51.95 -17.92 -9.41
C GLY A 9 -51.71 -19.24 -10.16
N THR A 10 -51.23 -20.31 -9.50
CA THR A 10 -52.03 -21.35 -8.80
C THR A 10 -52.91 -22.23 -9.70
N GLY A 11 -52.59 -23.51 -9.78
CA GLY A 11 -53.42 -24.58 -10.35
C GLY A 11 -52.84 -25.95 -9.96
N ASP A 12 -53.56 -26.68 -9.12
CA ASP A 12 -53.23 -28.01 -8.57
C ASP A 12 -54.49 -28.90 -8.64
N PRO A 13 -54.35 -30.24 -8.72
CA PRO A 13 -54.76 -31.03 -7.54
C PRO A 13 -53.91 -32.30 -7.26
N GLY A 14 -53.79 -32.64 -5.97
CA GLY A 14 -53.38 -33.97 -5.45
C GLY A 14 -54.41 -35.10 -5.71
N PRO A 15 -54.41 -36.24 -4.97
CA PRO A 15 -54.06 -36.42 -3.53
C PRO A 15 -52.93 -37.49 -3.32
N ASP A 16 -52.61 -38.10 -2.16
CA ASP A 16 -53.26 -38.34 -0.84
C ASP A 16 -52.26 -38.18 0.36
N ASP A 17 -52.80 -38.09 1.58
CA ASP A 17 -52.11 -38.00 2.90
C ASP A 17 -52.39 -39.29 3.74
N PRO A 18 -51.60 -39.63 4.78
CA PRO A 18 -52.03 -39.27 6.14
C PRO A 18 -50.91 -38.97 7.19
N ALA A 19 -51.15 -37.95 8.01
CA ALA A 19 -50.54 -37.67 9.33
C ALA A 19 -51.10 -38.61 10.46
N PRO A 20 -50.89 -38.43 11.81
CA PRO A 20 -50.27 -37.32 12.56
C PRO A 20 -49.46 -37.64 13.86
N ASP A 21 -48.93 -36.58 14.51
CA ASP A 21 -48.68 -36.38 15.97
C ASP A 21 -47.69 -37.29 16.74
N THR A 22 -47.07 -36.90 17.89
CA THR A 22 -47.26 -35.74 18.84
C THR A 22 -45.93 -35.32 19.53
N ARG A 23 -45.92 -34.19 20.27
CA ARG A 23 -44.88 -33.77 21.27
C ARG A 23 -45.23 -34.35 22.69
N PRO A 24 -44.36 -34.45 23.75
CA PRO A 24 -43.75 -33.28 24.46
C PRO A 24 -42.47 -33.44 25.37
N ILE A 25 -41.80 -32.30 25.62
CA ILE A 25 -41.31 -31.71 26.91
C ILE A 25 -40.90 -32.62 28.11
N GLY A 26 -39.66 -32.44 28.64
CA GLY A 26 -39.44 -31.99 30.05
C GLY A 26 -38.59 -32.81 31.07
N GLY A 27 -37.53 -32.17 31.62
CA GLY A 27 -36.93 -32.42 32.97
C GLY A 27 -36.11 -33.72 33.20
N SER A 28 -35.41 -33.93 34.32
CA SER A 28 -34.78 -33.00 35.30
C SER A 28 -33.90 -33.74 36.34
N SER A 29 -32.71 -33.19 36.67
CA SER A 29 -31.97 -33.29 37.96
C SER A 29 -31.65 -34.65 38.65
N GLY A 30 -30.41 -35.14 38.49
CA GLY A 30 -29.61 -35.87 39.51
C GLY A 30 -30.07 -37.27 39.98
N PRO A 31 -29.46 -37.86 41.04
CA PRO A 31 -28.29 -37.41 41.81
C PRO A 31 -27.24 -38.54 42.09
N ALA A 32 -26.33 -38.28 43.06
CA ALA A 32 -25.54 -39.23 43.88
C ALA A 32 -24.23 -39.87 43.35
N ALA A 33 -23.17 -39.70 44.16
CA ALA A 33 -22.04 -40.63 44.32
C ALA A 33 -22.32 -41.56 45.53
N PRO A 34 -21.47 -42.57 45.85
CA PRO A 34 -20.33 -42.30 46.74
C PRO A 34 -19.08 -43.22 46.58
N ASP A 35 -18.02 -42.90 47.35
CA ASP A 35 -17.01 -43.79 47.97
C ASP A 35 -16.10 -44.74 47.13
N ALA A 36 -14.89 -45.13 47.60
CA ALA A 36 -13.95 -44.51 48.56
C ALA A 36 -12.58 -45.25 48.56
N GLY A 37 -11.48 -44.52 48.76
CA GLY A 37 -10.15 -45.04 49.16
C GLY A 37 -9.29 -45.70 48.07
N GLY A 38 -7.95 -45.72 48.19
CA GLY A 38 -7.09 -45.05 49.18
C GLY A 38 -5.61 -45.48 49.11
N VAL A 39 -4.75 -44.77 49.87
CA VAL A 39 -3.44 -45.19 50.47
C VAL A 39 -2.50 -46.04 49.57
N SER A 40 -1.54 -45.46 48.85
CA SER A 40 -0.18 -45.06 49.28
C SER A 40 0.85 -46.19 49.54
N ALA A 41 2.06 -45.92 49.03
CA ALA A 41 3.39 -46.33 49.53
C ALA A 41 3.78 -47.83 49.70
N ARG A 42 4.74 -48.22 48.84
CA ARG A 42 6.02 -48.93 49.16
C ARG A 42 6.05 -50.46 49.44
N ASP A 43 7.23 -50.99 49.07
CA ASP A 43 7.97 -52.15 49.60
C ASP A 43 7.30 -53.55 49.64
N ALA A 44 7.76 -54.50 48.80
CA ALA A 44 8.88 -55.40 49.16
C ALA A 44 8.98 -56.73 48.34
N ARG A 45 10.20 -56.99 47.81
CA ARG A 45 10.95 -58.27 47.78
C ARG A 45 10.27 -59.61 47.37
N ALA A 46 10.76 -60.20 46.27
CA ALA A 46 11.29 -61.59 46.17
C ALA A 46 11.73 -61.91 44.70
N MET A 47 12.72 -62.75 44.38
CA MET A 47 13.80 -63.42 45.12
C MET A 47 14.90 -63.91 44.13
N GLY A 48 16.20 -63.62 44.39
CA GLY A 48 17.39 -64.15 43.68
C GLY A 48 17.63 -63.60 42.25
N GLY A 49 18.84 -63.17 41.84
CA GLY A 49 20.17 -63.09 42.47
C GLY A 49 21.25 -62.88 41.36
N SER A 50 22.57 -62.82 41.56
CA SER A 50 23.48 -62.52 42.71
C SER A 50 24.89 -63.01 42.33
N GLY A 51 26.02 -62.29 42.41
CA GLY A 51 26.41 -60.91 42.80
C GLY A 51 27.92 -60.73 42.45
N GLY A 52 28.68 -59.71 42.86
CA GLY A 52 28.44 -58.52 43.69
C GLY A 52 29.78 -57.82 44.07
N ALA A 53 29.71 -56.65 44.73
CA ALA A 53 30.83 -55.78 45.22
C ALA A 53 31.73 -55.14 44.12
N ASN A 54 32.47 -54.01 44.28
CA ASN A 54 32.54 -52.81 45.17
C ASN A 54 33.62 -51.88 44.53
N ALA A 55 33.86 -50.58 44.80
CA ALA A 55 33.19 -49.37 45.36
C ALA A 55 34.17 -48.16 45.03
N SER A 56 34.03 -46.86 45.36
CA SER A 56 33.13 -46.02 46.16
C SER A 56 33.15 -44.54 45.67
N ASP A 57 32.48 -43.63 46.40
CA ASP A 57 32.54 -42.15 46.32
C ASP A 57 33.91 -41.56 46.83
N PRO A 58 34.25 -40.23 46.75
CA PRO A 58 33.46 -39.06 46.32
C PRO A 58 34.18 -38.03 45.38
N GLY A 59 33.49 -36.93 45.03
CA GLY A 59 34.06 -35.71 44.37
C GLY A 59 34.58 -34.64 45.36
N PRO A 60 34.64 -33.31 45.04
CA PRO A 60 34.31 -32.60 43.79
C PRO A 60 35.47 -31.69 43.26
N GLY A 61 35.23 -30.85 42.23
CA GLY A 61 36.19 -29.77 41.87
C GLY A 61 35.83 -28.87 40.68
N ASN A 62 35.70 -27.56 40.93
CA ASN A 62 35.81 -26.45 39.97
C ASN A 62 37.17 -25.76 40.23
N PRO A 63 37.88 -25.13 39.26
CA PRO A 63 37.54 -23.75 38.89
C PRO A 63 37.85 -23.33 37.44
N ALA A 64 37.56 -22.05 37.18
CA ALA A 64 38.01 -21.17 36.08
C ALA A 64 39.54 -21.26 35.76
N SER A 65 40.06 -20.70 34.66
CA SER A 65 40.12 -19.23 34.46
C SER A 65 40.52 -18.73 33.06
N ASP A 66 40.46 -17.40 32.92
CA ASP A 66 40.76 -16.59 31.73
C ASP A 66 42.14 -16.80 31.09
N ASN A 67 42.19 -16.65 29.76
CA ASN A 67 42.66 -15.44 29.06
C ASN A 67 42.35 -15.59 27.54
N ARG A 68 42.02 -14.56 26.75
CA ARG A 68 42.93 -13.54 26.16
C ARG A 68 44.21 -14.18 25.53
N THR A 69 44.68 -13.81 24.34
CA THR A 69 44.53 -12.53 23.62
C THR A 69 44.83 -12.67 22.12
N THR A 70 44.21 -11.81 21.29
CA THR A 70 44.71 -11.25 19.99
C THR A 70 45.30 -12.12 18.86
N ARG A 71 44.71 -11.92 17.67
CA ARG A 71 45.35 -11.58 16.35
C ARG A 71 46.64 -12.31 15.93
N GLY A 72 46.58 -12.97 14.77
CA GLY A 72 47.74 -13.30 13.93
C GLY A 72 47.33 -13.54 12.48
N SER A 73 47.98 -12.90 11.51
CA SER A 73 47.58 -12.89 10.09
C SER A 73 48.65 -13.46 9.15
N GLY A 74 48.23 -14.22 8.14
CA GLY A 74 49.05 -14.68 7.01
C GLY A 74 49.81 -16.00 7.24
N GLY A 75 50.27 -16.69 6.19
CA GLY A 75 50.05 -16.43 4.76
C GLY A 75 51.07 -17.13 3.84
N SER A 76 50.69 -17.30 2.56
CA SER A 76 51.53 -17.87 1.46
C SER A 76 51.95 -19.35 1.59
N GLY A 77 52.44 -19.94 0.48
CA GLY A 77 53.09 -21.27 0.48
C GLY A 77 52.68 -22.20 -0.66
N ALA A 78 53.21 -21.99 -1.88
CA ALA A 78 52.90 -22.80 -3.06
C ALA A 78 53.60 -24.18 -3.08
N GLN A 79 53.01 -25.14 -3.82
CA GLN A 79 53.77 -26.11 -4.62
C GLN A 79 52.90 -26.84 -5.67
N ASN A 80 53.55 -27.34 -6.73
CA ASN A 80 52.98 -28.03 -7.89
C ASN A 80 54.07 -28.94 -8.51
N PRO A 81 53.76 -30.14 -9.03
CA PRO A 81 54.49 -30.61 -10.21
C PRO A 81 53.70 -31.45 -11.26
N ALA A 82 54.23 -31.44 -12.49
CA ALA A 82 53.99 -32.34 -13.64
C ALA A 82 52.63 -32.21 -14.39
N ARG A 83 52.55 -31.91 -15.70
CA ARG A 83 53.15 -32.48 -16.96
C ARG A 83 52.37 -33.71 -17.48
N HIS A 84 52.15 -33.93 -18.79
CA HIS A 84 52.78 -33.36 -20.01
C HIS A 84 51.88 -33.52 -21.28
N ALA A 85 52.05 -32.63 -22.28
CA ALA A 85 51.92 -32.84 -23.75
C ALA A 85 50.57 -33.32 -24.37
N GLU A 86 50.20 -33.12 -25.64
CA GLU A 86 50.63 -32.31 -26.83
C GLU A 86 49.44 -32.31 -27.85
N GLY A 87 49.28 -31.46 -28.88
CA GLY A 87 50.07 -30.36 -29.45
C GLY A 87 49.26 -29.61 -30.56
N GLY A 88 49.83 -28.57 -31.21
CA GLY A 88 49.18 -27.77 -32.29
C GLY A 88 49.57 -28.23 -33.72
N PRO A 89 49.87 -27.34 -34.70
CA PRO A 89 49.74 -25.87 -34.75
C PRO A 89 49.34 -25.25 -36.16
N GLY A 90 49.38 -23.92 -36.32
CA GLY A 90 49.43 -23.19 -37.61
C GLY A 90 48.45 -21.99 -37.69
N ALA A 91 48.80 -20.69 -37.87
CA ALA A 91 49.73 -19.96 -38.76
C ALA A 91 49.12 -19.61 -40.15
N ALA A 92 49.29 -18.43 -40.77
CA ALA A 92 49.77 -17.09 -40.36
C ALA A 92 49.41 -16.03 -41.45
N GLY A 93 49.52 -14.71 -41.19
CA GLY A 93 49.33 -13.68 -42.25
C GLY A 93 49.36 -12.19 -41.86
N THR A 94 50.50 -11.53 -42.06
CA THR A 94 50.73 -10.05 -42.14
C THR A 94 51.33 -9.73 -43.54
N PRO A 95 51.61 -8.47 -44.00
CA PRO A 95 51.79 -7.16 -43.32
C PRO A 95 50.95 -5.97 -43.91
N ALA A 96 50.69 -4.87 -43.18
CA ALA A 96 51.40 -3.54 -43.14
C ALA A 96 51.45 -2.73 -44.48
N THR A 97 51.53 -1.38 -44.54
CA THR A 97 51.97 -0.30 -43.62
C THR A 97 51.06 0.97 -43.74
N GLY A 98 51.12 2.01 -42.89
CA GLY A 98 51.91 2.26 -41.66
C GLY A 98 51.85 3.71 -41.14
N SER A 99 52.71 4.04 -40.15
CA SER A 99 52.81 5.31 -39.36
C SER A 99 51.61 5.61 -38.45
N ALA A 100 51.66 5.65 -37.11
CA ALA A 100 52.70 5.98 -36.11
C ALA A 100 52.94 7.51 -35.94
N ALA A 101 53.15 8.05 -34.72
CA ALA A 101 53.43 7.39 -33.43
C ALA A 101 52.92 8.15 -32.17
N ALA A 102 52.72 7.37 -31.08
CA ALA A 102 52.92 7.61 -29.64
C ALA A 102 52.66 9.01 -28.98
N GLY A 103 52.14 9.08 -27.74
CA GLY A 103 51.83 7.99 -26.80
C GLY A 103 51.24 8.45 -25.45
N SER A 104 51.11 7.51 -24.50
CA SER A 104 50.51 7.65 -23.15
C SER A 104 50.98 6.45 -22.29
N PRO A 105 50.51 6.22 -21.03
CA PRO A 105 49.86 7.09 -20.02
C PRO A 105 50.58 7.03 -18.64
N GLY A 106 50.03 7.60 -17.55
CA GLY A 106 50.44 7.16 -16.19
C GLY A 106 50.06 8.01 -14.96
N SER A 107 49.18 7.44 -14.11
CA SER A 107 49.10 7.53 -12.63
C SER A 107 48.88 8.85 -11.86
N ALA A 108 47.90 8.74 -10.95
CA ALA A 108 47.42 9.65 -9.90
C ALA A 108 48.36 9.86 -8.68
N ALA A 109 47.83 10.64 -7.69
CA ALA A 109 48.29 10.87 -6.30
C ALA A 109 49.46 11.90 -6.13
N GLU A 110 49.68 12.59 -5.00
CA GLU A 110 49.04 12.59 -3.66
C GLU A 110 49.32 13.90 -2.84
N SER A 111 48.54 14.13 -1.77
CA SER A 111 48.86 14.76 -0.45
C SER A 111 49.70 16.08 -0.27
N ASP A 112 49.07 17.04 0.44
CA ASP A 112 49.51 17.74 1.69
C ASP A 112 50.66 18.79 1.86
N LEU A 113 50.33 19.75 2.74
CA LEU A 113 51.11 20.44 3.81
C LEU A 113 52.04 21.66 3.56
N ARG A 114 51.79 22.72 4.39
CA ARG A 114 52.61 23.92 4.73
C ARG A 114 52.71 24.96 3.59
N GLY A 115 52.73 26.28 3.78
CA GLY A 115 53.27 27.17 4.85
C GLY A 115 54.45 27.97 4.24
N GLU A 116 54.62 29.30 4.36
CA GLU A 116 54.09 30.31 5.30
C GLU A 116 54.03 31.75 4.65
N THR A 117 53.38 32.69 5.36
CA THR A 117 53.59 34.17 5.38
C THR A 117 53.93 35.01 4.12
N ALA A 118 52.93 35.78 3.67
CA ALA A 118 52.88 37.27 3.55
C ALA A 118 54.10 38.13 3.08
N VAL A 119 53.82 39.17 2.25
CA VAL A 119 53.91 40.62 2.62
C VAL A 119 53.37 41.56 1.50
N SER A 120 52.92 42.75 1.91
CA SER A 120 52.23 43.88 1.22
C SER A 120 52.57 44.31 -0.23
N GLY A 121 51.60 44.94 -0.92
CA GLY A 121 51.86 45.90 -2.02
C GLY A 121 50.65 46.41 -2.84
N LYS A 122 50.03 47.55 -2.48
CA LYS A 122 49.11 48.37 -3.33
C LYS A 122 49.90 49.43 -4.14
N PRO A 123 49.36 50.24 -5.08
CA PRO A 123 47.96 50.41 -5.59
C PRO A 123 47.83 50.26 -7.14
N GLY A 124 46.70 50.48 -7.83
CA GLY A 124 45.29 50.74 -7.47
C GLY A 124 44.48 51.45 -8.60
N ALA A 125 43.15 51.62 -8.41
CA ALA A 125 42.16 52.28 -9.30
C ALA A 125 41.81 51.55 -10.64
N SER A 126 40.58 51.56 -11.16
CA SER A 126 39.25 52.05 -10.66
C SER A 126 38.09 51.45 -11.48
N GLY A 127 36.86 51.40 -10.92
CA GLY A 127 35.62 51.01 -11.63
C GLY A 127 34.89 49.81 -10.99
N GLN A 128 34.33 49.98 -9.79
CA GLN A 128 32.89 50.24 -9.56
C GLN A 128 31.96 49.02 -9.70
N SER A 129 31.61 48.45 -8.55
CA SER A 129 30.42 47.63 -8.28
C SER A 129 29.81 48.15 -6.98
N ALA A 130 28.49 48.01 -6.79
CA ALA A 130 27.80 48.49 -5.59
C ALA A 130 27.10 47.33 -4.87
N GLU A 131 27.29 47.27 -3.55
CA GLU A 131 26.66 46.27 -2.67
C GLU A 131 25.22 46.66 -2.33
N ALA A 132 24.35 45.67 -2.16
CA ALA A 132 23.03 45.85 -1.55
C ALA A 132 23.13 45.53 -0.05
N ALA A 133 22.88 46.51 0.81
CA ALA A 133 22.88 46.33 2.26
C ALA A 133 21.51 45.88 2.79
N ASN A 134 21.53 45.09 3.86
CA ASN A 134 20.35 44.47 4.46
C ASN A 134 19.56 45.48 5.32
N PRO A 135 18.24 45.68 5.11
CA PRO A 135 17.38 46.38 6.06
C PRO A 135 16.80 45.40 7.09
N THR A 136 16.92 45.73 8.37
CA THR A 136 16.29 44.97 9.46
C THR A 136 14.77 45.09 9.42
N ALA A 137 14.05 43.97 9.44
CA ALA A 137 12.60 43.96 9.56
C ALA A 137 12.18 44.18 11.03
N GLU A 138 11.58 45.34 11.32
CA GLU A 138 10.90 45.57 12.60
C GLU A 138 9.56 44.82 12.62
N GLY A 139 9.20 44.27 13.79
CA GLY A 139 8.05 43.38 13.93
C GLY A 139 6.70 44.07 13.71
N LYS A 140 5.83 43.48 12.88
CA LYS A 140 4.41 43.84 12.78
C LYS A 140 3.60 43.04 13.80
N ASN A 141 3.14 43.71 14.85
CA ASN A 141 2.19 43.16 15.81
C ASN A 141 0.83 42.87 15.12
N PRO A 142 0.27 41.65 15.18
CA PRO A 142 -1.01 41.32 14.54
C PRO A 142 -2.26 41.77 15.34
N GLU A 143 -2.17 42.88 16.08
CA GLU A 143 -3.32 43.47 16.79
C GLU A 143 -4.07 44.50 15.93
N HIS A 144 -4.69 44.04 14.84
CA HIS A 144 -5.75 44.77 14.15
C HIS A 144 -6.78 43.83 13.51
N ARG A 145 -7.72 43.34 14.33
CA ARG A 145 -9.01 42.83 13.83
C ARG A 145 -9.85 44.00 13.32
N SER A 146 -9.67 44.37 12.05
CA SER A 146 -10.59 45.30 11.37
C SER A 146 -11.96 44.64 11.22
N THR A 147 -13.00 45.27 11.72
CA THR A 147 -14.38 44.73 11.73
C THR A 147 -15.10 44.92 10.39
N ASP A 148 -14.39 44.73 9.28
CA ASP A 148 -14.89 44.85 7.90
C ASP A 148 -14.00 44.02 6.94
N GLY A 149 -13.75 42.77 7.33
CA GLY A 149 -12.69 41.91 6.78
C GLY A 149 -13.04 41.20 5.48
N LYS A 150 -12.92 41.91 4.34
CA LYS A 150 -12.86 41.24 3.02
C LYS A 150 -11.51 40.54 2.83
N ARG A 151 -11.50 39.21 2.72
CA ARG A 151 -10.38 38.43 2.16
C ARG A 151 -10.12 38.87 0.70
N ASP A 152 -8.90 38.67 0.23
CA ASP A 152 -8.59 38.82 -1.19
C ASP A 152 -9.28 37.69 -1.98
N PRO A 153 -10.11 37.97 -3.00
CA PRO A 153 -10.80 36.92 -3.77
C PRO A 153 -9.86 36.03 -4.60
N TYR A 154 -8.57 36.39 -4.74
CA TYR A 154 -7.53 35.53 -5.31
C TYR A 154 -6.82 34.64 -4.28
N ASP A 155 -7.05 34.85 -2.98
CA ASP A 155 -6.40 34.12 -1.88
C ASP A 155 -7.35 33.03 -1.34
N TYR A 156 -7.07 31.79 -1.74
CA TYR A 156 -7.81 30.59 -1.35
C TYR A 156 -6.85 29.45 -0.97
N PRO A 157 -7.29 28.47 -0.16
CA PRO A 157 -6.48 27.30 0.18
C PRO A 157 -6.07 26.54 -1.08
N ARG A 158 -4.78 26.55 -1.43
CA ARG A 158 -4.24 25.85 -2.60
C ARG A 158 -4.51 24.34 -2.57
N ASP A 159 -4.70 23.80 -1.38
CA ASP A 159 -5.04 22.39 -1.15
C ASP A 159 -6.46 22.01 -1.62
N TRP A 160 -7.30 22.99 -1.97
CA TRP A 160 -8.56 22.77 -2.66
C TRP A 160 -8.38 22.49 -4.18
N GLU A 161 -7.20 22.74 -4.75
CA GLU A 161 -6.89 22.37 -6.14
C GLU A 161 -6.75 20.85 -6.31
N ALA A 162 -7.27 20.30 -7.42
CA ALA A 162 -7.28 18.87 -7.68
C ALA A 162 -7.46 18.52 -9.16
N ASP A 163 -6.57 17.69 -9.71
CA ASP A 163 -6.88 16.94 -10.94
C ASP A 163 -7.78 15.74 -10.58
N VAL A 164 -8.80 15.46 -11.39
CA VAL A 164 -9.80 14.44 -11.09
C VAL A 164 -10.14 13.58 -12.31
N VAL A 165 -10.36 12.28 -12.09
CA VAL A 165 -10.77 11.34 -13.16
C VAL A 165 -12.30 11.32 -13.28
N LEU A 166 -12.78 11.44 -14.51
CA LEU A 166 -14.19 11.44 -14.91
C LEU A 166 -14.69 10.02 -15.21
N SER A 167 -16.00 9.83 -15.26
CA SER A 167 -16.61 8.50 -15.49
C SER A 167 -16.37 7.91 -16.89
N ASP A 168 -15.83 8.70 -17.83
CA ASP A 168 -15.35 8.25 -19.14
C ASP A 168 -13.83 7.96 -19.18
N GLY A 169 -13.15 8.11 -18.04
CA GLY A 169 -11.71 7.85 -17.88
C GLY A 169 -10.80 9.00 -18.28
N GLY A 170 -11.33 10.10 -18.81
CA GLY A 170 -10.59 11.35 -19.01
C GLY A 170 -10.42 12.12 -17.69
N THR A 171 -9.66 13.20 -17.73
CA THR A 171 -9.42 14.10 -16.59
C THR A 171 -10.03 15.49 -16.78
N VAL A 172 -10.14 16.27 -15.70
CA VAL A 172 -10.26 17.74 -15.67
C VAL A 172 -9.44 18.25 -14.49
N HIS A 173 -9.05 19.52 -14.55
CA HIS A 173 -8.50 20.22 -13.40
C HIS A 173 -9.63 20.95 -12.64
N LEU A 174 -9.62 20.90 -11.31
CA LEU A 174 -10.60 21.54 -10.43
C LEU A 174 -9.89 22.54 -9.51
N ARG A 175 -10.41 23.77 -9.44
CA ARG A 175 -9.95 24.78 -8.48
C ARG A 175 -11.06 25.76 -8.07
N PRO A 176 -10.88 26.49 -6.96
CA PRO A 176 -11.72 27.63 -6.62
C PRO A 176 -11.77 28.70 -7.72
N VAL A 177 -12.89 29.42 -7.76
CA VAL A 177 -13.17 30.55 -8.65
C VAL A 177 -12.36 31.78 -8.23
N VAL A 178 -11.79 32.48 -9.21
CA VAL A 178 -11.18 33.80 -9.05
C VAL A 178 -11.88 34.84 -9.93
N PRO A 179 -11.75 36.15 -9.65
CA PRO A 179 -12.43 37.20 -10.43
C PRO A 179 -12.13 37.18 -11.94
N SER A 180 -10.97 36.68 -12.37
CA SER A 180 -10.61 36.52 -13.78
C SER A 180 -11.41 35.43 -14.51
N ASP A 181 -12.12 34.55 -13.81
CA ASP A 181 -12.95 33.49 -14.42
C ASP A 181 -14.26 34.02 -15.01
N ALA A 182 -14.57 35.30 -14.86
CA ALA A 182 -15.82 35.92 -15.31
C ALA A 182 -16.12 35.65 -16.80
N ASP A 183 -15.14 35.82 -17.68
CA ASP A 183 -15.32 35.56 -19.12
C ASP A 183 -15.54 34.06 -19.40
N GLY A 184 -14.88 33.17 -18.65
CA GLY A 184 -15.10 31.72 -18.71
C GLY A 184 -16.50 31.30 -18.26
N LEU A 185 -17.04 31.94 -17.21
CA LEU A 185 -18.42 31.75 -16.76
C LEU A 185 -19.45 32.23 -17.79
N VAL A 186 -19.17 33.35 -18.48
CA VAL A 186 -20.00 33.84 -19.60
C VAL A 186 -19.92 32.90 -20.81
N ALA A 187 -18.74 32.37 -21.13
CA ALA A 187 -18.54 31.40 -22.20
C ALA A 187 -19.31 30.09 -21.92
N LEU A 188 -19.17 29.52 -20.72
CA LEU A 188 -19.95 28.36 -20.27
C LEU A 188 -21.46 28.63 -20.43
N HIS A 189 -21.97 29.72 -19.84
CA HIS A 189 -23.40 30.05 -19.88
C HIS A 189 -23.95 30.21 -21.31
N SER A 190 -23.11 30.71 -22.22
CA SER A 190 -23.43 30.87 -23.65
C SER A 190 -23.49 29.54 -24.42
N ARG A 191 -22.84 28.47 -23.91
CA ARG A 191 -22.94 27.10 -24.47
C ARG A 191 -24.14 26.32 -23.93
N LEU A 192 -24.69 26.69 -22.78
CA LEU A 192 -25.78 25.95 -22.14
C LEU A 192 -27.06 25.95 -22.98
N SER A 193 -27.74 24.81 -23.05
CA SER A 193 -29.07 24.70 -23.64
C SER A 193 -30.12 25.53 -22.88
N ASP A 194 -31.19 25.96 -23.55
CA ASP A 194 -32.30 26.66 -22.88
C ASP A 194 -32.91 25.80 -21.76
N ARG A 195 -32.88 24.47 -21.91
CA ARG A 195 -33.34 23.52 -20.88
C ARG A 195 -32.42 23.52 -19.66
N THR A 196 -31.10 23.45 -19.85
CA THR A 196 -30.13 23.52 -18.75
C THR A 196 -30.20 24.88 -18.04
N ARG A 197 -30.39 25.98 -18.78
CA ARG A 197 -30.61 27.31 -18.18
C ARG A 197 -31.93 27.41 -17.41
N TYR A 198 -33.04 26.89 -17.95
CA TYR A 198 -34.31 26.82 -17.24
C TYR A 198 -34.22 25.98 -15.96
N PHE A 199 -33.63 24.78 -16.04
CA PHE A 199 -33.40 23.89 -14.90
C PHE A 199 -32.42 24.43 -13.85
N ARG A 200 -31.58 25.42 -14.20
CA ARG A 200 -30.61 26.06 -13.32
C ARG A 200 -31.14 27.32 -12.63
N TYR A 201 -31.97 28.10 -13.33
CA TYR A 201 -32.41 29.43 -12.91
C TYR A 201 -33.94 29.54 -12.74
N PHE A 202 -34.66 28.41 -12.79
CA PHE A 202 -36.11 28.28 -12.59
C PHE A 202 -36.98 29.14 -13.55
N GLY A 203 -36.37 29.71 -14.61
CA GLY A 203 -36.99 30.70 -15.46
C GLY A 203 -36.11 31.16 -16.62
N ALA A 204 -36.51 32.25 -17.27
CA ALA A 204 -35.87 32.77 -18.47
C ALA A 204 -34.59 33.59 -18.15
N TYR A 205 -33.44 32.90 -18.10
CA TYR A 205 -32.13 33.50 -17.82
C TYR A 205 -31.18 33.42 -19.04
N PRO A 206 -31.43 34.20 -20.12
CA PRO A 206 -30.73 34.05 -21.40
C PRO A 206 -29.28 34.53 -21.41
N ARG A 207 -28.86 35.33 -20.42
CA ARG A 207 -27.51 35.88 -20.26
C ARG A 207 -27.32 36.32 -18.81
N ILE A 208 -26.12 36.16 -18.27
CA ILE A 208 -25.79 36.58 -16.90
C ILE A 208 -25.80 38.12 -16.83
N PRO A 209 -26.58 38.76 -15.95
CA PRO A 209 -26.48 40.20 -15.67
C PRO A 209 -25.13 40.55 -15.02
N PRO A 210 -24.55 41.75 -15.25
CA PRO A 210 -23.23 42.11 -14.72
C PRO A 210 -23.10 41.97 -13.18
N ARG A 211 -24.16 42.31 -12.44
CA ARG A 211 -24.22 42.15 -10.97
C ARG A 211 -24.12 40.69 -10.53
N ASP A 212 -24.79 39.79 -11.25
CA ASP A 212 -24.77 38.38 -10.92
C ASP A 212 -23.42 37.77 -11.33
N LEU A 213 -22.84 38.23 -12.45
CA LEU A 213 -21.50 37.83 -12.87
C LEU A 213 -20.45 38.20 -11.82
N GLU A 214 -20.46 39.43 -11.31
CA GLU A 214 -19.59 39.89 -10.22
C GLU A 214 -19.80 39.05 -8.94
N ARG A 215 -21.05 38.78 -8.54
CA ARG A 215 -21.36 37.88 -7.41
C ARG A 215 -20.88 36.44 -7.66
N PHE A 216 -20.85 36.00 -8.91
CA PHE A 216 -20.49 34.63 -9.29
C PHE A 216 -18.99 34.40 -9.49
N SER A 217 -18.20 35.45 -9.80
CA SER A 217 -16.74 35.41 -9.96
C SER A 217 -15.97 35.91 -8.73
N THR A 218 -16.59 36.71 -7.87
CA THR A 218 -15.94 37.36 -6.72
C THR A 218 -16.54 36.84 -5.40
N VAL A 219 -15.96 35.75 -4.92
CA VAL A 219 -16.33 35.06 -3.67
C VAL A 219 -15.35 35.37 -2.54
N ASP A 220 -15.64 34.95 -1.31
CA ASP A 220 -14.86 35.23 -0.09
C ASP A 220 -14.14 34.00 0.48
N HIS A 221 -14.36 32.83 -0.14
CA HIS A 221 -13.76 31.54 0.23
C HIS A 221 -14.06 31.13 1.70
N HIS A 222 -15.26 31.46 2.21
CA HIS A 222 -15.70 31.08 3.55
C HIS A 222 -17.23 30.96 3.72
N ASP A 223 -17.97 32.01 3.32
CA ASP A 223 -19.44 32.03 3.33
C ASP A 223 -19.99 31.80 1.93
N ARG A 224 -19.21 32.16 0.90
CA ARG A 224 -19.41 31.81 -0.49
C ARG A 224 -18.15 31.13 -1.01
N VAL A 225 -18.30 29.90 -1.51
CA VAL A 225 -17.25 29.16 -2.23
C VAL A 225 -17.81 28.74 -3.57
N ALA A 226 -17.01 28.83 -4.61
CA ALA A 226 -17.32 28.29 -5.93
C ALA A 226 -16.10 27.60 -6.53
N PHE A 227 -16.30 26.45 -7.15
CA PHE A 227 -15.29 25.67 -7.88
C PHE A 227 -15.62 25.65 -9.36
N VAL A 228 -14.62 25.85 -10.20
CA VAL A 228 -14.67 25.58 -11.64
C VAL A 228 -13.97 24.26 -11.95
N ALA A 229 -14.59 23.48 -12.84
CA ALA A 229 -13.91 22.39 -13.54
C ALA A 229 -13.46 22.89 -14.91
N LEU A 230 -12.18 22.73 -15.20
CA LEU A 230 -11.47 23.24 -16.36
C LEU A 230 -11.02 22.08 -17.26
N LEU A 231 -11.17 22.24 -18.57
CA LEU A 231 -10.61 21.36 -19.59
C LEU A 231 -9.78 22.22 -20.57
N GLY A 232 -8.46 22.25 -20.37
CA GLY A 232 -7.63 23.37 -20.79
C GLY A 232 -8.11 24.66 -20.12
N ASP A 233 -8.12 25.77 -20.86
CA ASP A 233 -8.69 27.05 -20.39
C ASP A 233 -10.23 27.03 -20.25
N ASP A 234 -10.90 25.97 -20.73
CA ASP A 234 -12.35 26.00 -20.95
C ASP A 234 -13.13 25.55 -19.69
N VAL A 235 -13.98 26.43 -19.14
CA VAL A 235 -14.83 26.12 -17.98
C VAL A 235 -15.96 25.19 -18.41
N VAL A 236 -15.88 23.91 -18.03
CA VAL A 236 -16.86 22.88 -18.42
C VAL A 236 -17.95 22.63 -17.37
N ALA A 237 -17.72 23.04 -16.12
CA ALA A 237 -18.72 23.06 -15.07
C ALA A 237 -18.38 24.08 -13.97
N VAL A 238 -19.39 24.52 -13.23
CA VAL A 238 -19.20 25.31 -12.01
C VAL A 238 -20.17 24.84 -10.92
N GLY A 239 -19.66 24.66 -9.71
CA GLY A 239 -20.43 24.38 -8.51
C GLY A 239 -20.15 25.43 -7.44
N ARG A 240 -21.13 25.76 -6.61
CA ARG A 240 -20.98 26.74 -5.53
C ARG A 240 -21.85 26.41 -4.32
N TYR A 241 -21.47 26.96 -3.16
CA TYR A 241 -22.36 27.10 -2.02
C TYR A 241 -22.42 28.55 -1.54
N GLU A 242 -23.51 28.91 -0.85
CA GLU A 242 -23.70 30.21 -0.16
C GLU A 242 -24.38 29.99 1.21
N ARG A 243 -23.75 30.45 2.29
CA ARG A 243 -24.20 30.23 3.68
C ARG A 243 -25.55 30.93 3.93
N LEU A 244 -26.47 30.21 4.58
CA LEU A 244 -27.80 30.69 4.94
C LEU A 244 -27.80 31.25 6.37
N ASP A 245 -28.32 32.46 6.55
CA ASP A 245 -28.62 33.13 7.83
C ASP A 245 -27.50 33.07 8.91
N HIS A 246 -26.23 33.05 8.48
CA HIS A 246 -25.04 32.80 9.31
C HIS A 246 -25.07 31.50 10.14
N GLY A 247 -25.91 30.53 9.76
CA GLY A 247 -26.02 29.22 10.40
C GLY A 247 -24.98 28.19 9.93
N PRO A 248 -25.15 26.92 10.36
CA PRO A 248 -24.34 25.78 9.94
C PRO A 248 -24.76 25.21 8.57
N SER A 249 -25.63 25.90 7.83
CA SER A 249 -26.24 25.44 6.59
C SER A 249 -25.88 26.34 5.41
N ALA A 250 -25.71 25.76 4.22
CA ALA A 250 -25.52 26.51 2.97
C ALA A 250 -26.40 25.95 1.83
N GLU A 251 -26.87 26.83 0.95
CA GLU A 251 -27.50 26.42 -0.32
C GLU A 251 -26.40 25.95 -1.28
N VAL A 252 -26.51 24.73 -1.83
CA VAL A 252 -25.52 24.17 -2.77
C VAL A 252 -26.09 24.01 -4.17
N ALA A 253 -25.34 24.47 -5.17
CA ALA A 253 -25.88 24.72 -6.49
C ALA A 253 -24.80 24.56 -7.58
N PHE A 254 -25.01 23.65 -8.55
CA PHE A 254 -24.09 23.42 -9.69
C PHE A 254 -24.75 23.53 -11.07
N VAL A 255 -23.92 23.66 -12.11
CA VAL A 255 -24.28 23.58 -13.54
C VAL A 255 -23.11 22.98 -14.33
N VAL A 256 -23.42 22.21 -15.39
CA VAL A 256 -22.45 21.48 -16.23
C VAL A 256 -22.82 21.72 -17.70
N ASP A 257 -21.81 22.00 -18.55
CA ASP A 257 -21.98 22.12 -19.99
C ASP A 257 -22.70 20.89 -20.57
N ASP A 258 -23.69 21.09 -21.44
CA ASP A 258 -24.51 20.02 -22.01
C ASP A 258 -23.68 18.91 -22.70
N LYS A 259 -22.48 19.22 -23.23
CA LYS A 259 -21.55 18.21 -23.79
C LYS A 259 -20.79 17.39 -22.73
N HIS A 260 -20.73 17.88 -21.49
CA HIS A 260 -19.96 17.30 -20.39
C HIS A 260 -20.83 16.66 -19.30
N GLN A 261 -22.16 16.73 -19.45
CA GLN A 261 -23.11 16.00 -18.61
C GLN A 261 -22.90 14.47 -18.72
N GLY A 262 -23.23 13.74 -17.66
CA GLY A 262 -22.98 12.29 -17.56
C GLY A 262 -21.54 11.90 -17.19
N ARG A 263 -20.54 12.78 -17.34
CA ARG A 263 -19.12 12.54 -17.04
C ARG A 263 -18.77 12.51 -15.54
N GLY A 264 -19.77 12.57 -14.65
CA GLY A 264 -19.60 12.51 -13.18
C GLY A 264 -19.31 13.86 -12.49
N LEU A 265 -19.13 14.95 -13.25
CA LEU A 265 -18.76 16.29 -12.76
C LEU A 265 -19.61 16.82 -11.60
N GLY A 266 -20.94 16.61 -11.62
CA GLY A 266 -21.82 17.09 -10.54
C GLY A 266 -21.51 16.46 -9.18
N SER A 267 -21.21 15.15 -9.14
CA SER A 267 -20.80 14.47 -7.90
C SER A 267 -19.39 14.90 -7.45
N ILE A 268 -18.47 15.13 -8.39
CA ILE A 268 -17.12 15.65 -8.07
C ILE A 268 -17.22 17.03 -7.42
N LEU A 269 -17.96 17.96 -8.04
CA LEU A 269 -18.16 19.30 -7.51
C LEU A 269 -18.79 19.25 -6.12
N LEU A 270 -19.79 18.38 -5.90
CA LEU A 270 -20.42 18.19 -4.60
C LEU A 270 -19.44 17.61 -3.55
N GLU A 271 -18.62 16.63 -3.91
CA GLU A 271 -17.59 16.04 -3.02
C GLU A 271 -16.55 17.09 -2.57
N HIS A 272 -16.04 17.92 -3.50
CA HIS A 272 -15.07 18.98 -3.16
C HIS A 272 -15.71 20.18 -2.46
N LEU A 273 -16.95 20.57 -2.80
CA LEU A 273 -17.71 21.58 -2.07
C LEU A 273 -17.98 21.13 -0.63
N ALA A 274 -18.31 19.85 -0.39
CA ALA A 274 -18.56 19.32 0.94
C ALA A 274 -17.31 19.41 1.84
N ALA A 275 -16.14 19.04 1.31
CA ALA A 275 -14.88 19.20 2.03
C ALA A 275 -14.59 20.67 2.38
N ALA A 276 -14.63 21.58 1.40
CA ALA A 276 -14.42 23.00 1.61
C ALA A 276 -15.48 23.65 2.53
N ALA A 277 -16.69 23.10 2.59
CA ALA A 277 -17.75 23.53 3.51
C ALA A 277 -17.50 23.05 4.94
N SER A 278 -17.06 21.80 5.12
CA SER A 278 -16.65 21.24 6.41
C SER A 278 -15.50 22.04 7.02
N GLU A 279 -14.49 22.38 6.22
CA GLU A 279 -13.37 23.24 6.63
C GLU A 279 -13.81 24.67 7.01
N CYS A 280 -14.94 25.15 6.46
CA CYS A 280 -15.56 26.43 6.80
C CYS A 280 -16.67 26.31 7.87
N GLY A 281 -16.72 25.21 8.64
CA GLY A 281 -17.64 25.03 9.75
C GLY A 281 -19.12 24.94 9.35
N LEU A 282 -19.42 24.46 8.13
CA LEU A 282 -20.77 24.08 7.72
C LEU A 282 -21.00 22.60 8.00
N ARG A 283 -22.18 22.26 8.53
CA ARG A 283 -22.61 20.87 8.79
C ARG A 283 -23.70 20.38 7.84
N ARG A 284 -24.39 21.26 7.11
CA ARG A 284 -25.48 20.88 6.20
C ARG A 284 -25.45 21.63 4.87
N PHE A 285 -25.72 20.91 3.79
CA PHE A 285 -26.16 21.49 2.54
C PHE A 285 -27.67 21.34 2.36
N VAL A 286 -28.28 22.36 1.76
CA VAL A 286 -29.65 22.33 1.24
C VAL A 286 -29.62 22.61 -0.26
N ALA A 287 -30.57 22.05 -1.02
CA ALA A 287 -30.69 22.31 -2.45
C ALA A 287 -32.16 22.31 -2.91
N GLU A 288 -32.52 23.30 -3.72
CA GLU A 288 -33.78 23.34 -4.46
C GLU A 288 -33.58 22.77 -5.87
N VAL A 289 -34.48 21.89 -6.30
CA VAL A 289 -34.43 21.24 -7.62
C VAL A 289 -35.84 21.10 -8.19
N LEU A 290 -36.08 21.59 -9.41
CA LEU A 290 -37.35 21.31 -10.13
C LEU A 290 -37.59 19.79 -10.22
N SER A 291 -38.79 19.33 -9.84
CA SER A 291 -39.13 17.90 -9.81
C SER A 291 -39.01 17.19 -11.16
N GLU A 292 -39.07 17.92 -12.28
CA GLU A 292 -38.81 17.42 -13.63
C GLU A 292 -37.33 17.10 -13.93
N ASN A 293 -36.40 17.66 -13.16
CA ASN A 293 -34.96 17.47 -13.34
C ASN A 293 -34.47 16.18 -12.67
N ALA A 294 -34.95 15.05 -13.18
CA ALA A 294 -34.64 13.71 -12.69
C ALA A 294 -33.12 13.38 -12.70
N THR A 295 -32.30 14.11 -13.46
CA THR A 295 -30.84 14.00 -13.45
C THR A 295 -30.25 14.59 -12.18
N MET A 296 -30.59 15.84 -11.82
CA MET A 296 -30.11 16.48 -10.59
C MET A 296 -30.64 15.75 -9.34
N VAL A 297 -31.92 15.38 -9.34
CA VAL A 297 -32.54 14.60 -8.25
C VAL A 297 -31.82 13.27 -8.03
N ARG A 298 -31.27 12.66 -9.09
CA ARG A 298 -30.42 11.47 -8.98
C ARG A 298 -29.04 11.80 -8.42
N VAL A 299 -28.35 12.82 -8.92
CA VAL A 299 -27.00 13.20 -8.42
C VAL A 299 -27.01 13.44 -6.91
N PHE A 300 -28.02 14.14 -6.40
CA PHE A 300 -28.20 14.38 -4.97
C PHE A 300 -28.57 13.11 -4.20
N ARG A 301 -29.57 12.34 -4.66
CA ARG A 301 -29.98 11.10 -3.98
C ARG A 301 -28.86 10.07 -3.91
N ASP A 302 -28.15 9.88 -5.02
CA ASP A 302 -27.01 8.97 -5.11
C ASP A 302 -25.78 9.52 -4.33
N ALA A 303 -25.83 10.74 -3.79
CA ALA A 303 -24.85 11.27 -2.84
C ALA A 303 -25.29 11.16 -1.38
N GLY A 304 -26.54 10.75 -1.09
CA GLY A 304 -27.08 10.59 0.26
C GLY A 304 -28.13 11.63 0.67
N TYR A 305 -28.51 12.58 -0.21
CA TYR A 305 -29.49 13.63 0.12
C TYR A 305 -30.87 13.03 0.42
N GLN A 306 -31.46 13.47 1.53
CA GLN A 306 -32.82 13.14 1.91
C GLN A 306 -33.80 14.17 1.32
N VAL A 307 -34.99 13.70 0.91
CA VAL A 307 -36.03 14.55 0.31
C VAL A 307 -36.99 15.01 1.40
N SER A 308 -36.81 16.21 1.94
CA SER A 308 -37.79 16.83 2.84
C SER A 308 -39.02 17.25 2.03
N ARG A 309 -40.21 16.73 2.41
CA ARG A 309 -41.44 16.89 1.61
C ARG A 309 -42.13 18.22 1.85
N ALA A 310 -41.71 19.24 1.11
CA ALA A 310 -42.55 20.37 0.72
C ALA A 310 -42.74 20.32 -0.80
N ILE A 311 -43.93 19.90 -1.26
CA ILE A 311 -44.34 20.02 -2.67
C ILE A 311 -45.12 21.33 -2.80
N GLU A 312 -44.39 22.44 -2.81
CA GLU A 312 -44.91 23.74 -3.22
C GLU A 312 -44.38 24.04 -4.63
N GLU A 313 -45.30 24.43 -5.52
CA GLU A 313 -45.10 24.83 -6.93
C GLU A 313 -44.23 23.92 -7.84
N GLY A 314 -43.90 22.69 -7.41
CA GLY A 314 -43.17 21.69 -8.20
C GLY A 314 -41.65 21.66 -7.96
N VAL A 315 -41.16 22.41 -6.97
CA VAL A 315 -39.78 22.33 -6.47
C VAL A 315 -39.66 21.16 -5.48
N LEU A 316 -38.50 20.51 -5.45
CA LEU A 316 -38.09 19.56 -4.42
C LEU A 316 -37.01 20.21 -3.56
N HIS A 317 -37.24 20.23 -2.25
CA HIS A 317 -36.25 20.60 -1.25
C HIS A 317 -35.48 19.34 -0.84
N LEU A 318 -34.15 19.44 -0.81
CA LEU A 318 -33.24 18.34 -0.51
C LEU A 318 -32.26 18.77 0.59
N GLU A 319 -32.02 17.91 1.57
CA GLU A 319 -31.10 18.16 2.69
C GLU A 319 -30.06 17.06 2.81
N PHE A 320 -28.84 17.44 3.20
CA PHE A 320 -27.70 16.55 3.35
C PHE A 320 -26.75 17.07 4.41
N ASP A 321 -26.50 16.27 5.44
CA ASP A 321 -25.43 16.55 6.40
C ASP A 321 -24.08 16.27 5.73
N ILE A 322 -23.13 17.19 5.91
CA ILE A 322 -21.86 17.26 5.16
C ILE A 322 -20.88 16.17 5.62
N ASP A 323 -20.99 15.75 6.88
CA ASP A 323 -20.15 14.71 7.48
C ASP A 323 -20.34 13.36 6.76
N PRO A 324 -19.28 12.76 6.21
CA PRO A 324 -19.41 11.62 5.31
C PRO A 324 -19.76 10.31 6.05
N THR A 325 -21.01 9.85 5.85
CA THR A 325 -21.46 8.51 6.27
C THR A 325 -20.68 7.37 5.60
N GLU A 326 -20.67 6.18 6.22
CA GLU A 326 -20.04 4.99 5.62
C GLU A 326 -20.63 4.65 4.24
N GLU A 327 -21.94 4.80 4.06
CA GLU A 327 -22.63 4.56 2.79
C GLU A 327 -22.16 5.56 1.71
N SER A 328 -22.07 6.86 2.04
CA SER A 328 -21.58 7.88 1.09
C SER A 328 -20.10 7.66 0.73
N LEU A 329 -19.26 7.25 1.69
CA LEU A 329 -17.87 6.87 1.43
C LEU A 329 -17.77 5.62 0.54
N ALA A 330 -18.62 4.62 0.73
CA ALA A 330 -18.67 3.43 -0.11
C ALA A 330 -19.06 3.79 -1.56
N VAL A 331 -20.05 4.67 -1.75
CA VAL A 331 -20.45 5.15 -3.09
C VAL A 331 -19.34 6.00 -3.73
N ALA A 332 -18.70 6.90 -2.99
CA ALA A 332 -17.57 7.70 -3.50
C ALA A 332 -16.40 6.80 -3.95
N ARG A 333 -16.02 5.81 -3.13
CA ARG A 333 -14.99 4.80 -3.45
C ARG A 333 -15.36 3.92 -4.64
N SER A 334 -16.66 3.63 -4.85
CA SER A 334 -17.13 2.91 -6.05
C SER A 334 -17.04 3.78 -7.31
N ARG A 335 -17.34 5.08 -7.22
CA ARG A 335 -17.13 6.03 -8.33
C ARG A 335 -15.65 6.23 -8.67
N GLU A 336 -14.79 6.31 -7.66
CA GLU A 336 -13.33 6.33 -7.81
C GLU A 336 -12.86 5.10 -8.60
N GLN A 337 -13.23 3.90 -8.16
CA GLN A 337 -12.87 2.64 -8.82
C GLN A 337 -13.32 2.60 -10.27
N ALA A 338 -14.59 2.94 -10.55
CA ALA A 338 -15.14 2.89 -11.90
C ALA A 338 -14.48 3.91 -12.85
N ALA A 339 -14.15 5.11 -12.36
CA ALA A 339 -13.48 6.16 -13.14
C ALA A 339 -12.02 5.79 -13.45
N GLU A 340 -11.24 5.36 -12.45
CA GLU A 340 -9.84 4.96 -12.62
C GLU A 340 -9.73 3.68 -13.48
N ALA A 341 -10.61 2.69 -13.27
CA ALA A 341 -10.68 1.50 -14.11
C ALA A 341 -11.03 1.83 -15.57
N ARG A 342 -11.94 2.78 -15.83
CA ARG A 342 -12.22 3.27 -17.19
C ARG A 342 -11.03 4.00 -17.80
N SER A 343 -10.32 4.80 -17.01
CA SER A 343 -9.08 5.50 -17.43
C SER A 343 -8.01 4.51 -17.93
N VAL A 344 -7.77 3.44 -17.18
CA VAL A 344 -6.85 2.35 -17.55
C VAL A 344 -7.39 1.47 -18.69
N HIS A 345 -8.70 1.25 -18.77
CA HIS A 345 -9.32 0.56 -19.90
C HIS A 345 -9.05 1.31 -21.22
N ASN A 346 -9.15 2.65 -21.24
CA ASN A 346 -8.88 3.46 -22.43
C ASN A 346 -7.42 3.34 -22.90
N LEU A 347 -6.47 3.25 -21.96
CA LEU A 347 -5.05 2.97 -22.22
C LEU A 347 -4.83 1.57 -22.84
N LEU A 348 -5.53 0.55 -22.34
CA LEU A 348 -5.29 -0.86 -22.70
C LEU A 348 -6.16 -1.37 -23.87
N HIS A 349 -7.20 -0.64 -24.25
CA HIS A 349 -8.10 -0.94 -25.36
C HIS A 349 -8.28 0.28 -26.29
N PRO A 350 -7.22 0.80 -26.92
CA PRO A 350 -7.33 1.81 -27.97
C PRO A 350 -7.86 1.18 -29.26
N ASP A 351 -8.68 1.91 -30.02
CA ASP A 351 -9.02 1.56 -31.41
C ASP A 351 -7.96 2.08 -32.38
N THR A 352 -7.27 3.18 -32.03
CA THR A 352 -6.23 3.82 -32.86
C THR A 352 -4.98 4.22 -32.09
N VAL A 353 -3.81 3.83 -32.61
CA VAL A 353 -2.48 4.12 -32.04
C VAL A 353 -1.62 4.95 -33.01
N ALA A 354 -1.14 6.12 -32.57
CA ALA A 354 -0.09 6.87 -33.25
C ALA A 354 1.29 6.54 -32.66
N VAL A 355 2.32 6.37 -33.50
CA VAL A 355 3.71 6.18 -33.07
C VAL A 355 4.55 7.37 -33.51
N ILE A 356 4.80 8.29 -32.58
CA ILE A 356 5.46 9.57 -32.80
C ILE A 356 6.97 9.40 -32.59
N GLY A 357 7.75 9.65 -33.63
CA GLY A 357 9.16 9.24 -33.71
C GLY A 357 9.38 7.90 -34.42
N ALA A 358 8.36 7.35 -35.08
CA ALA A 358 8.51 6.19 -35.97
C ALA A 358 9.58 6.46 -37.04
N SER A 359 10.35 5.44 -37.44
CA SER A 359 11.46 5.61 -38.40
C SER A 359 11.67 4.38 -39.27
N ALA A 360 12.20 4.57 -40.48
CA ALA A 360 12.70 3.46 -41.30
C ALA A 360 13.99 2.81 -40.74
N ASP A 361 14.72 3.52 -39.87
CA ASP A 361 15.97 3.09 -39.23
C ASP A 361 15.72 2.07 -38.10
N PRO A 362 16.18 0.81 -38.22
CA PRO A 362 15.92 -0.25 -37.24
C PRO A 362 16.64 -0.06 -35.90
N THR A 363 17.55 0.91 -35.77
CA THR A 363 18.24 1.20 -34.51
C THR A 363 17.43 2.12 -33.58
N LYS A 364 16.39 2.79 -34.09
CA LYS A 364 15.63 3.80 -33.33
C LYS A 364 14.45 3.20 -32.56
N VAL A 365 14.22 3.70 -31.35
CA VAL A 365 13.15 3.29 -30.43
C VAL A 365 11.77 3.26 -31.12
N GLY A 366 11.41 4.32 -31.85
CA GLY A 366 10.14 4.39 -32.58
C GLY A 366 10.00 3.41 -33.76
N HIS A 367 11.10 2.86 -34.30
CA HIS A 367 11.03 1.73 -35.24
C HIS A 367 10.66 0.45 -34.51
N VAL A 368 11.29 0.17 -33.36
CA VAL A 368 11.03 -1.03 -32.56
C VAL A 368 9.57 -1.05 -32.11
N ALA A 369 9.08 0.04 -31.52
CA ALA A 369 7.67 0.16 -31.10
C ALA A 369 6.67 -0.04 -32.26
N PHE A 370 6.93 0.58 -33.42
CA PHE A 370 6.04 0.45 -34.58
C PHE A 370 6.10 -0.96 -35.20
N ALA A 371 7.28 -1.57 -35.28
CA ALA A 371 7.44 -2.95 -35.75
C ALA A 371 6.77 -3.96 -34.79
N ASN A 372 6.83 -3.70 -33.47
CA ASN A 372 6.20 -4.52 -32.44
C ASN A 372 4.67 -4.52 -32.52
N LEU A 373 4.05 -3.36 -32.76
CA LEU A 373 2.60 -3.25 -32.97
C LEU A 373 2.15 -4.03 -34.22
N LEU A 374 2.89 -3.92 -35.32
CA LEU A 374 2.60 -4.66 -36.56
C LEU A 374 2.86 -6.18 -36.39
N ALA A 375 3.89 -6.58 -35.65
CA ALA A 375 4.22 -7.98 -35.42
C ALA A 375 3.27 -8.69 -34.44
N ALA A 376 2.56 -7.94 -33.59
CA ALA A 376 1.48 -8.46 -32.74
C ALA A 376 0.13 -8.60 -33.47
N ASP A 377 0.04 -8.14 -34.74
CA ASP A 377 -1.21 -8.05 -35.50
C ASP A 377 -2.29 -7.25 -34.74
N PHE A 378 -1.93 -6.07 -34.21
CA PHE A 378 -2.86 -5.21 -33.47
C PHE A 378 -4.17 -5.00 -34.24
N ALA A 379 -5.31 -5.15 -33.55
CA ALA A 379 -6.62 -5.21 -34.19
C ALA A 379 -7.15 -3.85 -34.70
N GLY A 380 -6.64 -2.75 -34.13
CA GLY A 380 -6.99 -1.39 -34.49
C GLY A 380 -6.06 -0.75 -35.54
N ALA A 381 -6.22 0.56 -35.76
CA ALA A 381 -5.39 1.30 -36.71
C ALA A 381 -4.04 1.74 -36.09
N VAL A 382 -2.94 1.66 -36.85
CA VAL A 382 -1.61 2.14 -36.41
C VAL A 382 -1.01 3.15 -37.39
N TYR A 383 -0.69 4.34 -36.90
CA TYR A 383 -0.17 5.46 -37.69
C TYR A 383 1.26 5.86 -37.31
N PRO A 384 2.27 5.63 -38.16
CA PRO A 384 3.61 6.14 -37.94
C PRO A 384 3.67 7.65 -38.21
N VAL A 385 4.13 8.43 -37.24
CA VAL A 385 4.29 9.89 -37.35
C VAL A 385 5.78 10.24 -37.43
N ASN A 386 6.17 10.85 -38.54
CA ASN A 386 7.53 11.28 -38.87
C ASN A 386 7.51 12.39 -39.96
N PRO A 387 8.25 13.51 -39.78
CA PRO A 387 8.23 14.63 -40.73
C PRO A 387 9.03 14.39 -42.04
N GLU A 388 9.99 13.46 -42.04
CA GLU A 388 10.89 13.19 -43.18
C GLU A 388 10.39 12.02 -44.05
N HIS A 389 9.94 10.94 -43.40
CA HIS A 389 9.55 9.69 -44.05
C HIS A 389 8.11 9.75 -44.57
N ARG A 390 7.89 9.52 -45.87
CA ARG A 390 6.53 9.38 -46.44
C ARG A 390 5.84 8.06 -46.08
N SER A 391 6.61 7.05 -45.68
CA SER A 391 6.15 5.75 -45.19
C SER A 391 7.18 5.12 -44.26
N VAL A 392 6.72 4.31 -43.31
CA VAL A 392 7.57 3.51 -42.42
C VAL A 392 7.11 2.06 -42.50
N ARG A 393 8.04 1.11 -42.65
CA ARG A 393 7.78 -0.34 -42.72
C ARG A 393 6.79 -0.83 -43.81
N GLY A 394 6.32 0.07 -44.68
CA GLY A 394 5.30 -0.16 -45.72
C GLY A 394 4.00 0.63 -45.50
N VAL A 395 3.77 1.14 -44.30
CA VAL A 395 2.58 1.91 -43.90
C VAL A 395 2.78 3.40 -44.20
N ARG A 396 1.71 4.10 -44.59
CA ARG A 396 1.70 5.55 -44.82
C ARG A 396 2.07 6.30 -43.54
N ALA A 397 3.08 7.15 -43.61
CA ALA A 397 3.50 7.99 -42.49
C ALA A 397 3.04 9.45 -42.66
N TYR A 398 2.81 10.11 -41.53
CA TYR A 398 2.24 11.45 -41.42
C TYR A 398 3.25 12.42 -40.77
N PRO A 399 3.38 13.69 -41.22
CA PRO A 399 4.32 14.63 -40.63
C PRO A 399 4.02 14.95 -39.16
N SER A 400 2.74 15.17 -38.84
CA SER A 400 2.20 15.39 -37.49
C SER A 400 1.07 14.41 -37.17
N VAL A 401 0.80 14.22 -35.88
CA VAL A 401 -0.40 13.49 -35.39
C VAL A 401 -1.70 14.22 -35.80
N LEU A 402 -1.62 15.53 -36.07
CA LEU A 402 -2.71 16.35 -36.61
C LEU A 402 -3.08 16.00 -38.06
N ASP A 403 -2.12 15.50 -38.86
CA ASP A 403 -2.36 15.14 -40.28
C ASP A 403 -3.06 13.79 -40.44
N ILE A 404 -3.19 13.00 -39.36
CA ILE A 404 -3.92 11.73 -39.36
C ILE A 404 -5.41 12.05 -39.56
N PRO A 405 -6.12 11.39 -40.50
CA PRO A 405 -7.54 11.67 -40.75
C PRO A 405 -8.44 11.22 -39.58
N ASP A 406 -8.12 10.08 -39.01
CA ASP A 406 -8.92 9.37 -37.99
C ASP A 406 -8.66 9.96 -36.57
N PRO A 407 -9.57 9.77 -35.59
CA PRO A 407 -9.26 10.04 -34.19
C PRO A 407 -8.09 9.16 -33.71
N VAL A 408 -7.39 9.57 -32.65
CA VAL A 408 -6.26 8.83 -32.08
C VAL A 408 -6.52 8.65 -30.59
N ASP A 409 -6.60 7.41 -30.10
CA ASP A 409 -6.80 7.15 -28.67
C ASP A 409 -5.48 7.26 -27.91
N LEU A 410 -4.45 6.61 -28.44
CA LEU A 410 -3.15 6.44 -27.79
C LEU A 410 -2.03 6.96 -28.69
N ALA A 411 -1.16 7.82 -28.14
CA ALA A 411 0.09 8.21 -28.80
C ALA A 411 1.29 7.62 -28.04
N LEU A 412 2.04 6.73 -28.70
CA LEU A 412 3.34 6.28 -28.22
C LEU A 412 4.40 7.30 -28.66
N VAL A 413 5.09 7.90 -27.70
CA VAL A 413 6.03 9.01 -27.91
C VAL A 413 7.46 8.51 -27.71
N ALA A 414 8.21 8.48 -28.81
CA ALA A 414 9.60 8.01 -28.90
C ALA A 414 10.52 9.08 -29.54
N VAL A 415 10.34 10.35 -29.14
CA VAL A 415 11.19 11.50 -29.51
C VAL A 415 12.01 11.97 -28.30
N PRO A 416 13.13 12.70 -28.49
CA PRO A 416 13.90 13.27 -27.37
C PRO A 416 13.06 14.16 -26.44
N ALA A 417 13.42 14.24 -25.16
CA ALA A 417 12.63 14.92 -24.12
C ALA A 417 12.32 16.39 -24.48
N GLU A 418 13.30 17.09 -25.06
CA GLU A 418 13.17 18.47 -25.54
C GLU A 418 12.15 18.67 -26.67
N ALA A 419 11.71 17.58 -27.32
CA ALA A 419 10.66 17.60 -28.35
C ALA A 419 9.29 17.13 -27.82
N VAL A 420 9.20 16.60 -26.60
CA VAL A 420 7.94 16.04 -26.06
C VAL A 420 6.88 17.12 -25.85
N GLU A 421 7.27 18.37 -25.56
CA GLU A 421 6.35 19.52 -25.45
C GLU A 421 5.60 19.80 -26.76
N SER A 422 6.31 19.94 -27.90
CA SER A 422 5.63 20.17 -29.18
C SER A 422 4.83 18.96 -29.69
N VAL A 423 5.16 17.76 -29.20
CA VAL A 423 4.32 16.56 -29.39
C VAL A 423 3.07 16.59 -28.51
N LEU A 424 3.19 17.09 -27.27
CA LEU A 424 2.06 17.29 -26.35
C LEU A 424 1.04 18.24 -26.98
N ASP A 425 1.45 19.44 -27.40
CA ASP A 425 0.61 20.44 -28.08
C ASP A 425 -0.17 19.83 -29.28
N ALA A 426 0.51 19.01 -30.09
CA ALA A 426 -0.10 18.36 -31.24
C ALA A 426 -1.07 17.24 -30.85
N CYS A 427 -0.80 16.50 -29.77
CA CYS A 427 -1.72 15.49 -29.22
C CYS A 427 -2.95 16.14 -28.55
N LEU A 428 -2.75 17.26 -27.86
CA LEU A 428 -3.80 18.10 -27.27
C LEU A 428 -4.78 18.60 -28.33
N ALA A 429 -4.28 19.28 -29.36
CA ALA A 429 -5.10 19.78 -30.46
C ALA A 429 -5.73 18.66 -31.32
N LYS A 430 -5.22 17.42 -31.24
CA LYS A 430 -5.80 16.23 -31.87
C LYS A 430 -6.87 15.53 -31.02
N GLY A 431 -6.95 15.83 -29.72
CA GLY A 431 -7.86 15.17 -28.79
C GLY A 431 -7.45 13.73 -28.42
N VAL A 432 -6.14 13.47 -28.32
CA VAL A 432 -5.62 12.17 -27.87
C VAL A 432 -6.06 11.89 -26.43
N LYS A 433 -6.34 10.63 -26.07
CA LYS A 433 -6.80 10.26 -24.71
C LYS A 433 -5.64 9.86 -23.78
N THR A 434 -4.57 9.29 -24.33
CA THR A 434 -3.48 8.73 -23.52
C THR A 434 -2.12 8.81 -24.22
N LEU A 435 -1.09 9.19 -23.48
CA LEU A 435 0.31 9.21 -23.92
C LEU A 435 1.09 8.05 -23.30
N VAL A 436 1.88 7.35 -24.10
CA VAL A 436 2.84 6.32 -23.64
C VAL A 436 4.24 6.80 -23.99
N ILE A 437 4.95 7.36 -23.01
CA ILE A 437 6.21 8.08 -23.22
C ILE A 437 7.36 7.16 -22.84
N VAL A 438 7.98 6.57 -23.87
CA VAL A 438 9.11 5.63 -23.72
C VAL A 438 10.47 6.33 -23.61
N SER A 439 10.51 7.64 -23.85
CA SER A 439 11.72 8.46 -23.73
C SER A 439 12.06 8.79 -22.27
N GLY A 440 13.36 8.70 -21.93
CA GLY A 440 13.94 9.32 -20.74
C GLY A 440 14.39 10.77 -20.99
N GLY A 441 15.03 11.38 -19.99
CA GLY A 441 15.38 12.81 -19.94
C GLY A 441 14.59 13.61 -18.91
N PHE A 442 13.96 12.94 -17.94
CA PHE A 442 12.93 13.49 -17.04
C PHE A 442 13.39 13.38 -15.56
N ALA A 443 12.53 13.03 -14.60
CA ALA A 443 12.89 13.09 -13.18
C ALA A 443 14.14 12.25 -12.80
N GLU A 444 14.44 11.18 -13.53
CA GLU A 444 15.66 10.37 -13.37
C GLU A 444 16.95 11.11 -13.77
N SER A 445 16.82 12.18 -14.56
CA SER A 445 17.90 13.07 -14.98
C SER A 445 18.12 14.27 -14.04
N GLY A 446 17.35 14.36 -12.93
CA GLY A 446 17.53 15.36 -11.88
C GLY A 446 16.52 16.53 -11.90
N PRO A 447 16.74 17.61 -11.12
CA PRO A 447 15.71 18.61 -10.82
C PRO A 447 15.08 19.32 -12.02
N LEU A 448 15.85 19.59 -13.08
CA LEU A 448 15.32 20.20 -14.31
C LEU A 448 14.40 19.24 -15.08
N GLY A 449 14.76 17.95 -15.14
CA GLY A 449 13.93 16.92 -15.76
C GLY A 449 12.68 16.60 -14.93
N LEU A 450 12.76 16.71 -13.59
CA LEU A 450 11.58 16.65 -12.71
C LEU A 450 10.63 17.83 -12.99
N HIS A 451 11.13 19.05 -13.18
CA HIS A 451 10.29 20.19 -13.54
C HIS A 451 9.61 20.00 -14.90
N ALA A 452 10.33 19.45 -15.90
CA ALA A 452 9.75 19.09 -17.20
C ALA A 452 8.68 18.00 -17.07
N GLU A 453 8.90 16.98 -16.23
CA GLU A 453 7.95 15.90 -15.96
C GLU A 453 6.67 16.40 -15.28
N LEU A 454 6.80 17.28 -14.27
CA LEU A 454 5.67 17.89 -13.58
C LEU A 454 4.81 18.72 -14.56
N ARG A 455 5.42 19.58 -15.39
CA ARG A 455 4.66 20.36 -16.39
C ARG A 455 4.00 19.47 -17.44
N LEU A 456 4.70 18.45 -17.94
CA LEU A 456 4.18 17.47 -18.89
C LEU A 456 2.90 16.78 -18.38
N VAL A 457 2.88 16.35 -17.11
CA VAL A 457 1.68 15.72 -16.53
C VAL A 457 0.58 16.74 -16.25
N GLY A 458 0.93 17.94 -15.77
CA GLY A 458 -0.04 19.02 -15.51
C GLY A 458 -0.82 19.40 -16.77
N GLU A 459 -0.10 19.76 -17.84
CA GLU A 459 -0.69 20.10 -19.13
C GLU A 459 -1.50 18.94 -19.74
N ALA A 460 -1.01 17.70 -19.63
CA ALA A 460 -1.74 16.53 -20.11
C ALA A 460 -3.07 16.33 -19.36
N ARG A 461 -3.08 16.45 -18.02
CA ARG A 461 -4.29 16.27 -17.21
C ARG A 461 -5.27 17.43 -17.31
N ALA A 462 -4.78 18.66 -17.40
CA ALA A 462 -5.62 19.85 -17.58
C ALA A 462 -6.54 19.69 -18.80
N HIS A 463 -6.04 19.06 -19.87
CA HIS A 463 -6.77 18.82 -21.10
C HIS A 463 -7.40 17.42 -21.23
N GLY A 464 -7.44 16.64 -20.15
CA GLY A 464 -8.19 15.39 -20.09
C GLY A 464 -7.45 14.10 -20.44
N MET A 465 -6.12 14.16 -20.62
CA MET A 465 -5.29 13.00 -20.97
C MET A 465 -4.70 12.31 -19.72
N ARG A 466 -4.29 11.05 -19.91
CA ARG A 466 -3.42 10.30 -18.97
C ARG A 466 -2.03 10.06 -19.56
N VAL A 467 -1.03 9.87 -18.70
CA VAL A 467 0.37 9.60 -19.09
C VAL A 467 0.89 8.30 -18.46
N VAL A 468 1.42 7.41 -19.30
CA VAL A 468 2.27 6.29 -18.89
C VAL A 468 3.72 6.65 -19.18
N GLY A 469 4.58 6.53 -18.17
CA GLY A 469 5.95 7.03 -18.22
C GLY A 469 6.13 8.34 -17.42
N PRO A 470 7.07 9.20 -17.83
CA PRO A 470 8.07 8.98 -18.88
C PRO A 470 9.05 7.84 -18.53
N ASN A 471 10.02 7.55 -19.41
CA ASN A 471 11.01 6.47 -19.23
C ASN A 471 10.37 5.06 -19.12
N ALA A 472 9.21 4.86 -19.74
CA ALA A 472 8.48 3.59 -19.73
C ALA A 472 9.03 2.58 -20.76
N LEU A 473 8.85 1.28 -20.51
CA LEU A 473 8.98 0.26 -21.58
C LEU A 473 7.77 0.26 -22.54
N GLY A 474 6.62 0.79 -22.07
CA GLY A 474 5.34 0.80 -22.78
C GLY A 474 4.29 -0.16 -22.21
N VAL A 475 3.26 -0.47 -23.00
CA VAL A 475 2.07 -1.25 -22.57
C VAL A 475 1.69 -2.38 -23.52
N LEU A 476 1.06 -3.42 -22.97
CA LEU A 476 0.69 -4.67 -23.63
C LEU A 476 -0.74 -5.07 -23.22
N ASN A 477 -1.56 -5.48 -24.19
CA ASN A 477 -2.82 -6.21 -23.97
C ASN A 477 -2.88 -7.40 -24.93
N THR A 478 -2.97 -8.63 -24.38
CA THR A 478 -2.96 -9.88 -25.15
C THR A 478 -4.36 -10.37 -25.54
N ALA A 479 -5.43 -9.65 -25.19
CA ALA A 479 -6.81 -9.98 -25.57
C ALA A 479 -6.94 -10.14 -27.11
N LYS A 480 -7.70 -11.16 -27.54
CA LYS A 480 -7.75 -11.61 -28.94
C LYS A 480 -8.29 -10.55 -29.91
N ASP A 481 -9.16 -9.70 -29.41
CA ASP A 481 -9.83 -8.58 -30.05
C ASP A 481 -9.02 -7.27 -29.99
N VAL A 482 -7.89 -7.24 -29.26
CA VAL A 482 -7.04 -6.05 -29.12
C VAL A 482 -5.63 -6.28 -29.69
N ARG A 483 -4.87 -7.24 -29.14
CA ARG A 483 -3.51 -7.61 -29.55
C ARG A 483 -2.50 -6.43 -29.56
N LEU A 484 -2.60 -5.55 -28.57
CA LEU A 484 -1.76 -4.35 -28.44
C LEU A 484 -0.37 -4.70 -27.92
N ASN A 485 0.69 -4.47 -28.72
CA ASN A 485 2.08 -4.48 -28.26
C ASN A 485 2.73 -3.09 -28.43
N ALA A 486 2.31 -2.14 -27.61
CA ALA A 486 2.90 -0.81 -27.54
C ALA A 486 4.14 -0.79 -26.60
N THR A 487 5.05 -1.77 -26.74
CA THR A 487 6.27 -1.91 -25.93
C THR A 487 7.54 -1.92 -26.77
N LEU A 488 8.70 -1.80 -26.13
CA LEU A 488 10.01 -2.04 -26.75
C LEU A 488 10.52 -3.50 -26.62
N ALA A 489 9.71 -4.42 -26.08
CA ALA A 489 10.14 -5.81 -25.88
C ALA A 489 10.08 -6.62 -27.20
N PRO A 490 11.17 -7.27 -27.64
CA PRO A 490 11.20 -8.01 -28.91
C PRO A 490 10.62 -9.44 -28.80
N ARG A 491 10.28 -9.88 -27.59
CA ARG A 491 9.61 -11.15 -27.29
C ARG A 491 8.59 -10.90 -26.19
N LEU A 492 7.39 -11.46 -26.37
CA LEU A 492 6.29 -11.37 -25.41
C LEU A 492 5.97 -12.75 -24.82
N PRO A 493 5.45 -12.81 -23.58
CA PRO A 493 4.66 -13.94 -23.12
C PRO A 493 3.45 -14.19 -24.03
N LYS A 494 2.97 -15.44 -24.07
CA LYS A 494 1.67 -15.76 -24.69
C LYS A 494 0.51 -15.16 -23.88
N ARG A 495 -0.70 -15.12 -24.45
CA ARG A 495 -1.93 -14.74 -23.72
C ARG A 495 -2.15 -15.65 -22.52
N GLY A 496 -2.38 -15.06 -21.36
CA GLY A 496 -2.81 -15.75 -20.14
C GLY A 496 -3.70 -14.84 -19.30
N ARG A 497 -3.77 -15.10 -17.98
CA ARG A 497 -4.68 -14.40 -17.06
C ARG A 497 -3.95 -13.65 -15.93
N THR A 498 -2.76 -13.15 -16.27
CA THR A 498 -1.84 -12.51 -15.32
C THR A 498 -1.62 -11.05 -15.68
N GLY A 499 -2.09 -10.14 -14.84
CA GLY A 499 -1.82 -8.70 -14.95
C GLY A 499 -0.47 -8.36 -14.33
N PHE A 500 0.36 -7.54 -14.97
CA PHE A 500 1.70 -7.21 -14.45
C PHE A 500 2.02 -5.72 -14.58
N PHE A 501 2.21 -5.04 -13.45
CA PHE A 501 2.68 -3.66 -13.36
C PHE A 501 4.17 -3.63 -12.98
N CYS A 502 4.97 -2.85 -13.70
CA CYS A 502 6.41 -2.71 -13.45
C CYS A 502 6.85 -1.24 -13.50
N GLN A 503 7.62 -0.78 -12.52
CA GLN A 503 8.22 0.57 -12.56
C GLN A 503 9.48 0.59 -13.43
N SER A 504 10.38 -0.40 -13.31
CA SER A 504 11.61 -0.44 -14.11
C SER A 504 11.36 -0.69 -15.62
N GLY A 505 11.66 0.33 -16.44
CA GLY A 505 11.62 0.23 -17.90
C GLY A 505 12.67 -0.73 -18.46
N ALA A 506 13.94 -0.54 -18.10
CA ALA A 506 15.06 -1.33 -18.62
C ALA A 506 14.98 -2.83 -18.25
N LEU A 507 14.54 -3.15 -17.03
CA LEU A 507 14.40 -4.54 -16.57
C LEU A 507 13.16 -5.22 -17.16
N GLY A 508 12.13 -4.46 -17.55
CA GLY A 508 10.88 -4.95 -18.10
C GLY A 508 11.04 -5.87 -19.32
N THR A 509 12.03 -5.62 -20.19
CA THR A 509 12.31 -6.49 -21.36
C THR A 509 12.80 -7.88 -20.94
N ALA A 510 13.64 -7.95 -19.90
CA ALA A 510 14.11 -9.22 -19.36
C ALA A 510 12.99 -9.94 -18.60
N ILE A 511 12.18 -9.21 -17.83
CA ILE A 511 10.99 -9.68 -17.14
C ILE A 511 9.99 -10.34 -18.11
N LEU A 512 9.68 -9.70 -19.23
CA LEU A 512 8.76 -10.23 -20.25
C LEU A 512 9.34 -11.46 -20.97
N ALA A 513 10.66 -11.48 -21.23
CA ALA A 513 11.31 -12.66 -21.78
C ALA A 513 11.29 -13.86 -20.81
N ASP A 514 11.61 -13.65 -19.53
CA ASP A 514 11.67 -14.69 -18.50
C ASP A 514 10.28 -15.29 -18.21
N ALA A 515 9.25 -14.44 -18.05
CA ALA A 515 7.85 -14.87 -17.94
C ALA A 515 7.44 -15.76 -19.13
N GLY A 516 7.79 -15.35 -20.35
CA GLY A 516 7.53 -16.11 -21.58
C GLY A 516 8.22 -17.46 -21.60
N SER A 517 9.50 -17.55 -21.22
CA SER A 517 10.24 -18.82 -21.15
C SER A 517 9.76 -19.75 -20.03
N ARG A 518 9.18 -19.21 -18.96
CA ARG A 518 8.58 -20.00 -17.86
C ARG A 518 7.19 -20.55 -18.19
N GLY A 519 6.60 -20.19 -19.33
CA GLY A 519 5.23 -20.56 -19.70
C GLY A 519 4.14 -19.70 -19.05
N LEU A 520 4.51 -18.64 -18.31
CA LEU A 520 3.58 -17.76 -17.61
C LEU A 520 2.95 -16.75 -18.59
N GLY A 521 1.73 -17.03 -19.04
CA GLY A 521 0.98 -16.12 -19.90
C GLY A 521 0.44 -14.88 -19.17
N LEU A 522 0.48 -13.73 -19.84
CA LEU A 522 -0.02 -12.45 -19.32
C LEU A 522 -1.35 -12.06 -19.99
N SER A 523 -2.23 -11.37 -19.27
CA SER A 523 -3.39 -10.66 -19.82
C SER A 523 -2.96 -9.27 -20.30
N THR A 524 -2.47 -8.46 -19.36
CA THR A 524 -2.06 -7.07 -19.57
C THR A 524 -0.74 -6.76 -18.88
N PHE A 525 0.16 -6.00 -19.50
CA PHE A 525 1.37 -5.48 -18.85
C PHE A 525 1.49 -3.97 -19.04
N VAL A 526 1.87 -3.27 -17.97
CA VAL A 526 2.15 -1.83 -17.97
C VAL A 526 3.49 -1.58 -17.33
N SER A 527 4.43 -1.02 -18.10
CA SER A 527 5.63 -0.40 -17.54
C SER A 527 5.38 1.09 -17.36
N ALA A 528 5.45 1.59 -16.12
CA ALA A 528 5.14 2.98 -15.81
C ALA A 528 6.37 3.91 -15.81
N GLY A 529 7.58 3.38 -15.92
CA GLY A 529 8.81 4.17 -15.84
C GLY A 529 8.88 4.98 -14.54
N ASN A 530 9.08 6.29 -14.67
CA ASN A 530 9.11 7.23 -13.55
C ASN A 530 7.77 7.32 -12.78
N ARG A 531 6.67 6.80 -13.36
CA ARG A 531 5.32 6.75 -12.76
C ARG A 531 4.81 8.14 -12.36
N ALA A 532 4.90 9.08 -13.29
CA ALA A 532 4.52 10.48 -13.06
C ALA A 532 3.00 10.68 -12.95
N ASP A 533 2.21 9.88 -13.69
CA ASP A 533 0.74 9.89 -13.63
C ASP A 533 0.14 8.50 -13.35
N VAL A 534 0.00 7.63 -14.37
CA VAL A 534 -0.63 6.31 -14.20
C VAL A 534 0.20 5.43 -13.26
N SER A 535 -0.44 4.90 -12.22
CA SER A 535 0.19 4.22 -11.10
C SER A 535 -0.28 2.78 -10.92
N GLY A 536 0.37 2.05 -10.00
CA GLY A 536 -0.09 0.71 -9.61
C GLY A 536 -1.48 0.73 -8.98
N ASN A 537 -1.90 1.85 -8.38
CA ASN A 537 -3.23 1.98 -7.77
C ASN A 537 -4.34 2.04 -8.84
N ASP A 538 -4.12 2.77 -9.95
CA ASP A 538 -5.04 2.79 -11.10
C ASP A 538 -5.21 1.35 -11.66
N LEU A 539 -4.10 0.61 -11.78
CA LEU A 539 -4.09 -0.76 -12.30
C LEU A 539 -4.77 -1.76 -11.36
N LEU A 540 -4.61 -1.62 -10.04
CA LEU A 540 -5.36 -2.41 -9.06
C LEU A 540 -6.88 -2.19 -9.17
N GLN A 541 -7.32 -0.93 -9.36
CA GLN A 541 -8.75 -0.61 -9.54
C GLN A 541 -9.30 -1.22 -10.85
N TYR A 542 -8.52 -1.20 -11.93
CA TYR A 542 -8.85 -1.88 -13.19
C TYR A 542 -8.97 -3.40 -13.02
N TRP A 543 -7.95 -4.05 -12.46
CA TRP A 543 -7.88 -5.51 -12.31
C TRP A 543 -8.90 -6.08 -11.33
N GLU A 544 -9.52 -5.28 -10.47
CA GLU A 544 -10.64 -5.72 -9.64
C GLU A 544 -11.85 -6.16 -10.48
N THR A 545 -12.18 -5.37 -11.52
CA THR A 545 -13.34 -5.63 -12.39
C THR A 545 -13.02 -6.34 -13.71
N ASP A 546 -11.75 -6.39 -14.12
CA ASP A 546 -11.31 -7.07 -15.35
C ASP A 546 -11.61 -8.59 -15.32
N PRO A 547 -12.44 -9.15 -16.22
CA PRO A 547 -12.74 -10.58 -16.26
C PRO A 547 -11.60 -11.44 -16.84
N ASP A 548 -10.57 -10.85 -17.45
CA ASP A 548 -9.48 -11.58 -18.09
C ASP A 548 -8.20 -11.71 -17.24
N THR A 549 -8.14 -11.03 -16.09
CA THR A 549 -7.04 -11.14 -15.10
C THR A 549 -7.49 -11.85 -13.83
N ASP A 550 -6.83 -12.95 -13.46
CA ASP A 550 -7.03 -13.69 -12.20
C ASP A 550 -5.89 -13.48 -11.18
N LEU A 551 -4.69 -13.13 -11.65
CA LEU A 551 -3.47 -12.99 -10.85
C LEU A 551 -2.81 -11.63 -11.14
N VAL A 552 -2.36 -10.93 -10.10
CA VAL A 552 -1.66 -9.64 -10.22
C VAL A 552 -0.21 -9.76 -9.77
N LEU A 553 0.70 -9.26 -10.60
CA LEU A 553 2.14 -9.16 -10.34
C LEU A 553 2.58 -7.70 -10.28
N LEU A 554 3.36 -7.36 -9.26
CA LEU A 554 3.81 -5.99 -9.00
C LEU A 554 5.34 -5.96 -8.84
N TYR A 555 6.04 -5.20 -9.68
CA TYR A 555 7.42 -4.79 -9.44
C TYR A 555 7.44 -3.29 -9.10
N LEU A 556 7.74 -2.98 -7.84
CA LEU A 556 7.56 -1.65 -7.26
C LEU A 556 8.84 -1.17 -6.60
N GLU A 557 9.26 0.05 -6.92
CA GLU A 557 10.28 0.80 -6.19
C GLU A 557 9.59 1.71 -5.14
N SER A 558 8.42 2.26 -5.47
CA SER A 558 7.59 3.11 -4.59
C SER A 558 6.08 2.92 -4.78
N PHE A 559 5.28 3.13 -3.72
CA PHE A 559 3.82 2.87 -3.73
C PHE A 559 2.94 4.05 -4.19
N GLY A 560 3.48 5.27 -4.24
CA GLY A 560 2.72 6.46 -4.62
C GLY A 560 1.82 6.97 -3.48
N ASN A 561 0.64 6.36 -3.29
CA ASN A 561 -0.21 6.58 -2.13
C ASN A 561 -0.30 5.26 -1.32
N PRO A 562 0.43 5.14 -0.20
CA PRO A 562 0.39 4.02 0.73
C PRO A 562 -0.99 3.61 1.23
N ARG A 563 -1.77 4.54 1.81
CA ARG A 563 -3.07 4.25 2.43
C ARG A 563 -4.05 3.70 1.37
N LYS A 564 -4.08 4.30 0.18
CA LYS A 564 -4.84 3.80 -0.98
C LYS A 564 -4.35 2.44 -1.46
N PHE A 565 -3.03 2.24 -1.58
CA PHE A 565 -2.47 0.94 -2.00
C PHE A 565 -2.90 -0.19 -1.05
N ALA A 566 -2.76 0.00 0.26
CA ALA A 566 -3.13 -1.01 1.26
C ALA A 566 -4.64 -1.32 1.23
N ARG A 567 -5.50 -0.28 1.13
CA ARG A 567 -6.95 -0.41 0.94
C ARG A 567 -7.31 -1.24 -0.29
N LEU A 568 -6.72 -0.90 -1.45
CA LEU A 568 -6.99 -1.59 -2.72
C LEU A 568 -6.49 -3.02 -2.71
N ALA A 569 -5.29 -3.26 -2.19
CA ALA A 569 -4.70 -4.58 -2.08
C ALA A 569 -5.52 -5.50 -1.17
N ARG A 570 -5.90 -5.05 0.05
CA ARG A 570 -6.72 -5.83 0.99
C ARG A 570 -8.08 -6.22 0.41
N ARG A 571 -8.67 -5.37 -0.45
CA ARG A 571 -9.92 -5.63 -1.19
C ARG A 571 -9.69 -6.64 -2.33
N LEU A 572 -8.76 -6.37 -3.23
CA LEU A 572 -8.49 -7.17 -4.42
C LEU A 572 -7.97 -8.59 -4.08
N ALA A 573 -7.08 -8.71 -3.09
CA ALA A 573 -6.49 -9.98 -2.67
C ALA A 573 -7.53 -11.01 -2.18
N ARG A 574 -8.76 -10.61 -1.88
CA ARG A 574 -9.85 -11.55 -1.53
C ARG A 574 -10.44 -12.25 -2.75
N SER A 575 -10.37 -11.67 -3.95
CA SER A 575 -10.80 -12.30 -5.20
C SER A 575 -9.61 -12.87 -5.99
N LYS A 576 -8.51 -12.11 -6.11
CA LYS A 576 -7.39 -12.35 -7.05
C LYS A 576 -6.04 -12.21 -6.32
N PRO A 577 -5.14 -13.22 -6.34
CA PRO A 577 -3.87 -13.13 -5.63
C PRO A 577 -2.99 -11.99 -6.16
N ILE A 578 -2.22 -11.37 -5.26
CA ILE A 578 -1.26 -10.32 -5.57
C ILE A 578 0.14 -10.80 -5.14
N VAL A 579 1.11 -10.83 -6.05
CA VAL A 579 2.52 -11.15 -5.75
C VAL A 579 3.38 -9.92 -6.03
N ALA A 580 4.20 -9.49 -5.07
CA ALA A 580 4.92 -8.22 -5.15
C ALA A 580 6.41 -8.32 -4.81
N VAL A 581 7.25 -7.78 -5.69
CA VAL A 581 8.66 -7.44 -5.40
C VAL A 581 8.72 -5.94 -5.06
N LYS A 582 9.17 -5.62 -3.84
CA LYS A 582 9.61 -4.26 -3.47
C LYS A 582 11.12 -4.16 -3.71
N SER A 583 11.53 -3.35 -4.68
CA SER A 583 12.94 -3.09 -4.99
C SER A 583 13.50 -1.99 -4.09
N GLY A 584 14.68 -2.25 -3.51
CA GLY A 584 15.47 -1.26 -2.76
C GLY A 584 15.03 -1.02 -1.31
N ARG A 585 15.89 -1.41 -0.35
CA ARG A 585 15.79 -1.01 1.07
C ARG A 585 15.94 0.50 1.30
N HIS A 586 16.49 1.22 0.31
CA HIS A 586 16.75 2.65 0.35
C HIS A 586 16.16 3.38 -0.87
N ALA A 587 15.12 2.83 -1.51
CA ALA A 587 14.38 3.48 -2.61
C ALA A 587 13.37 4.55 -2.14
N VAL A 588 13.43 4.91 -0.86
CA VAL A 588 12.69 6.04 -0.27
C VAL A 588 13.50 7.31 -0.55
N ARG A 589 12.85 8.41 -0.95
CA ARG A 589 13.52 9.71 -1.12
C ARG A 589 14.20 10.10 0.21
N PRO A 590 15.44 10.65 0.22
CA PRO A 590 16.16 10.96 1.45
C PRO A 590 15.37 11.80 2.47
N GLN A 591 14.53 12.71 1.99
CA GLN A 591 13.61 13.54 2.78
C GLN A 591 12.63 12.70 3.60
N LEU A 592 11.99 11.70 2.98
CA LEU A 592 11.03 10.80 3.64
C LEU A 592 11.74 9.80 4.56
N ALA A 593 12.93 9.34 4.17
CA ALA A 593 13.75 8.43 4.98
C ALA A 593 14.26 9.08 6.28
N ALA A 594 14.50 10.39 6.28
CA ALA A 594 14.92 11.15 7.46
C ALA A 594 13.81 11.33 8.52
N THR A 595 12.55 11.05 8.17
CA THR A 595 11.38 11.21 9.05
C THR A 595 10.69 9.90 9.45
N SER A 596 11.13 8.76 8.90
CA SER A 596 10.58 7.43 9.21
C SER A 596 11.43 6.70 10.27
N ALA A 597 10.79 6.13 11.29
CA ALA A 597 11.47 5.20 12.19
C ALA A 597 11.76 3.86 11.50
N GLU A 598 12.88 3.21 11.82
CA GLU A 598 13.25 1.91 11.24
C GLU A 598 12.28 0.81 11.68
N VAL A 599 11.39 0.40 10.79
CA VAL A 599 10.59 -0.84 10.90
C VAL A 599 11.43 -1.99 10.35
N ASP A 600 11.48 -3.12 11.05
CA ASP A 600 12.24 -4.28 10.60
C ASP A 600 11.59 -4.98 9.38
N GLU A 601 12.40 -5.64 8.56
CA GLU A 601 11.94 -6.27 7.31
C GLU A 601 10.91 -7.40 7.51
N ALA A 602 10.86 -8.04 8.68
CA ALA A 602 9.86 -9.08 8.97
C ALA A 602 8.52 -8.45 9.34
N SER A 603 8.51 -7.34 10.08
CA SER A 603 7.31 -6.51 10.28
C SER A 603 6.80 -5.90 8.96
N VAL A 604 7.70 -5.44 8.08
CA VAL A 604 7.33 -4.98 6.73
C VAL A 604 6.73 -6.13 5.90
N GLN A 605 7.28 -7.35 5.96
CA GLN A 605 6.67 -8.54 5.34
C GLN A 605 5.28 -8.83 5.90
N ALA A 606 5.11 -8.78 7.23
CA ALA A 606 3.83 -9.04 7.89
C ALA A 606 2.74 -8.04 7.44
N LEU A 607 3.07 -6.75 7.26
CA LEU A 607 2.13 -5.74 6.75
C LEU A 607 1.65 -6.04 5.32
N PHE A 608 2.51 -6.58 4.43
CA PHE A 608 2.07 -7.07 3.11
C PHE A 608 1.18 -8.30 3.23
N GLU A 609 1.54 -9.29 4.05
CA GLU A 609 0.73 -10.50 4.23
C GLU A 609 -0.63 -10.19 4.88
N GLN A 610 -0.73 -9.19 5.76
CA GLN A 610 -1.99 -8.66 6.30
C GLN A 610 -2.88 -8.03 5.22
N ALA A 611 -2.29 -7.29 4.26
CA ALA A 611 -2.98 -6.78 3.09
C ALA A 611 -3.29 -7.86 2.02
N GLY A 612 -2.94 -9.13 2.27
CA GLY A 612 -3.12 -10.23 1.33
C GLY A 612 -2.12 -10.25 0.16
N VAL A 613 -1.10 -9.39 0.21
CA VAL A 613 -0.04 -9.29 -0.78
C VAL A 613 1.06 -10.29 -0.44
N VAL A 614 1.33 -11.21 -1.35
CA VAL A 614 2.44 -12.16 -1.25
C VAL A 614 3.74 -11.43 -1.62
N ARG A 615 4.36 -10.76 -0.65
CA ARG A 615 5.67 -10.14 -0.84
C ARG A 615 6.76 -11.22 -1.02
N VAL A 616 7.65 -10.95 -1.96
CA VAL A 616 8.80 -11.76 -2.35
C VAL A 616 10.03 -10.88 -2.57
N GLU A 617 11.22 -11.46 -2.44
CA GLU A 617 12.49 -10.73 -2.43
C GLU A 617 13.11 -10.55 -3.82
N SER A 618 12.70 -11.36 -4.80
CA SER A 618 13.29 -11.37 -6.14
C SER A 618 12.30 -11.74 -7.25
N LEU A 619 12.63 -11.38 -8.48
CA LEU A 619 11.84 -11.76 -9.67
C LEU A 619 11.72 -13.27 -9.85
N ALA A 620 12.76 -14.04 -9.49
CA ALA A 620 12.70 -15.50 -9.51
C ALA A 620 11.65 -16.02 -8.51
N GLN A 621 11.63 -15.52 -7.26
CA GLN A 621 10.59 -15.86 -6.28
C GLN A 621 9.18 -15.41 -6.73
N LEU A 622 9.08 -14.26 -7.41
CA LEU A 622 7.82 -13.74 -7.97
C LEU A 622 7.26 -14.69 -9.02
N PHE A 623 8.05 -15.06 -10.02
CA PHE A 623 7.61 -16.00 -11.06
C PHE A 623 7.38 -17.41 -10.51
N ASP A 624 8.25 -17.89 -9.61
CA ASP A 624 8.09 -19.20 -8.98
C ASP A 624 6.74 -19.32 -8.25
N THR A 625 6.33 -18.26 -7.55
CA THR A 625 5.04 -18.19 -6.85
C THR A 625 3.87 -17.94 -7.81
N ALA A 626 4.06 -17.11 -8.84
CA ALA A 626 3.06 -16.81 -9.86
C ALA A 626 2.63 -18.06 -10.63
N LEU A 627 3.56 -18.96 -10.95
CA LEU A 627 3.27 -20.22 -11.64
C LEU A 627 2.31 -21.12 -10.86
N VAL A 628 2.41 -21.15 -9.51
CA VAL A 628 1.43 -21.89 -8.69
C VAL A 628 0.05 -21.22 -8.79
N PHE A 629 -0.04 -19.90 -8.62
CA PHE A 629 -1.33 -19.21 -8.68
C PHE A 629 -2.00 -19.26 -10.06
N ALA A 630 -1.22 -19.18 -11.15
CA ALA A 630 -1.73 -19.19 -12.52
C ALA A 630 -2.25 -20.57 -12.96
N HIS A 631 -1.60 -21.65 -12.51
CA HIS A 631 -1.88 -22.99 -13.03
C HIS A 631 -2.55 -23.95 -12.04
N GLN A 632 -2.46 -23.71 -10.72
CA GLN A 632 -2.94 -24.65 -9.70
C GLN A 632 -4.20 -24.13 -8.93
N PRO A 633 -4.93 -25.01 -8.24
CA PRO A 633 -5.93 -24.63 -7.24
C PRO A 633 -5.27 -24.07 -5.96
N LEU A 634 -6.06 -23.50 -5.04
CA LEU A 634 -5.57 -23.15 -3.70
C LEU A 634 -5.63 -24.39 -2.79
N PRO A 635 -4.64 -24.60 -1.89
CA PRO A 635 -4.65 -25.70 -0.93
C PRO A 635 -5.73 -25.50 0.13
N ALA A 636 -6.27 -26.61 0.64
CA ALA A 636 -7.24 -26.58 1.74
C ALA A 636 -6.59 -26.27 3.11
N GLY A 637 -5.30 -26.60 3.27
CA GLY A 637 -4.56 -26.48 4.51
C GLY A 637 -3.04 -26.67 4.30
N PRO A 638 -2.26 -26.77 5.40
CA PRO A 638 -0.79 -26.80 5.35
C PRO A 638 -0.19 -28.22 5.29
N ARG A 639 -0.99 -29.28 5.09
CA ARG A 639 -0.50 -30.67 5.08
C ARG A 639 -0.05 -31.07 3.68
N ILE A 640 1.23 -31.36 3.48
CA ILE A 640 1.80 -31.71 2.18
C ILE A 640 2.19 -33.20 2.10
N GLY A 641 1.91 -33.82 0.96
CA GLY A 641 2.55 -35.06 0.55
C GLY A 641 3.85 -34.79 -0.19
N ILE A 642 4.81 -35.72 -0.11
CA ILE A 642 6.05 -35.70 -0.91
C ILE A 642 6.23 -37.10 -1.51
N VAL A 643 6.31 -37.18 -2.83
CA VAL A 643 6.49 -38.43 -3.59
C VAL A 643 7.62 -38.23 -4.61
N GLY A 644 8.55 -39.17 -4.70
CA GLY A 644 9.63 -39.10 -5.69
C GLY A 644 10.45 -40.38 -5.81
N ASN A 645 11.51 -40.33 -6.62
CA ASN A 645 12.43 -41.45 -6.87
C ASN A 645 13.84 -41.26 -6.27
N SER A 646 13.94 -40.40 -5.24
CA SER A 646 15.20 -40.09 -4.56
C SER A 646 14.99 -39.58 -3.12
N SER A 647 15.22 -40.45 -2.15
CA SER A 647 15.15 -40.18 -0.70
C SER A 647 15.88 -38.90 -0.29
N ALA A 648 17.05 -38.62 -0.88
CA ALA A 648 17.85 -37.45 -0.54
C ALA A 648 17.17 -36.12 -0.92
N ILE A 649 16.56 -36.05 -2.10
CA ILE A 649 15.84 -34.86 -2.57
C ILE A 649 14.47 -34.75 -1.88
N GLY A 650 13.83 -35.89 -1.58
CA GLY A 650 12.61 -35.95 -0.76
C GLY A 650 12.83 -35.43 0.67
N LEU A 651 13.99 -35.72 1.27
CA LEU A 651 14.34 -35.19 2.61
C LEU A 651 14.62 -33.68 2.57
N LEU A 652 15.33 -33.16 1.56
CA LEU A 652 15.51 -31.71 1.37
C LEU A 652 14.17 -30.97 1.21
N ALA A 653 13.23 -31.54 0.45
CA ALA A 653 11.87 -31.03 0.34
C ALA A 653 11.15 -31.04 1.71
N ALA A 654 11.27 -32.13 2.47
CA ALA A 654 10.64 -32.31 3.77
C ALA A 654 11.16 -31.32 4.83
N ASP A 655 12.47 -31.11 4.90
CA ASP A 655 13.08 -30.21 5.87
C ASP A 655 12.83 -28.73 5.53
N THR A 656 12.85 -28.38 4.24
CA THR A 656 12.42 -27.03 3.80
C THR A 656 10.96 -26.78 4.16
N ALA A 657 10.09 -27.78 3.98
CA ALA A 657 8.67 -27.66 4.29
C ALA A 657 8.44 -27.44 5.79
N ARG A 658 9.18 -28.16 6.65
CA ARG A 658 9.18 -27.96 8.10
C ARG A 658 9.64 -26.55 8.49
N SER A 659 10.69 -26.00 7.85
CA SER A 659 11.15 -24.63 8.13
C SER A 659 10.16 -23.54 7.69
N GLU A 660 9.41 -23.76 6.61
CA GLU A 660 8.33 -22.87 6.15
C GLU A 660 7.01 -23.04 6.94
N GLY A 661 6.99 -23.89 7.97
CA GLY A 661 5.82 -24.14 8.83
C GLY A 661 4.75 -25.07 8.23
N LEU A 662 5.05 -25.72 7.10
CA LEU A 662 4.21 -26.76 6.53
C LEU A 662 4.33 -28.07 7.34
N ARG A 663 3.30 -28.90 7.26
CA ARG A 663 3.24 -30.21 7.94
C ARG A 663 3.32 -31.30 6.88
N LEU A 664 4.04 -32.39 7.15
CA LEU A 664 3.95 -33.56 6.28
C LEU A 664 2.66 -34.32 6.58
N ALA A 665 1.96 -34.78 5.55
CA ALA A 665 0.82 -35.69 5.66
C ALA A 665 1.27 -37.12 6.02
N PHE A 666 2.47 -37.50 5.55
CA PHE A 666 3.13 -38.78 5.73
C PHE A 666 4.64 -38.61 5.51
N ASP A 667 5.47 -39.57 5.92
CA ASP A 667 6.91 -39.54 5.63
C ASP A 667 7.17 -39.65 4.10
N PRO A 668 8.18 -38.94 3.54
CA PRO A 668 8.37 -38.85 2.09
C PRO A 668 8.48 -40.21 1.39
N VAL A 669 7.65 -40.42 0.37
CA VAL A 669 7.59 -41.69 -0.37
C VAL A 669 8.68 -41.69 -1.44
N ASP A 670 9.70 -42.52 -1.25
CA ASP A 670 10.68 -42.86 -2.29
C ASP A 670 10.27 -44.17 -2.98
N ILE A 671 9.85 -44.10 -4.25
CA ILE A 671 9.55 -45.28 -5.08
C ILE A 671 10.84 -46.00 -5.56
N GLY A 672 12.00 -45.37 -5.38
CA GLY A 672 13.29 -45.87 -5.79
C GLY A 672 13.70 -45.47 -7.22
N PRO A 673 15.01 -45.39 -7.50
CA PRO A 673 15.54 -44.81 -8.74
C PRO A 673 15.40 -45.68 -9.99
N GLN A 674 14.72 -46.82 -9.91
CA GLN A 674 14.48 -47.76 -11.02
C GLN A 674 12.98 -47.91 -11.34
N ALA A 675 12.09 -47.34 -10.52
CA ALA A 675 10.65 -47.45 -10.70
C ALA A 675 10.18 -46.73 -11.97
N GLY A 676 9.20 -47.31 -12.66
CA GLY A 676 8.69 -46.82 -13.93
C GLY A 676 7.70 -45.66 -13.81
N PRO A 677 7.33 -45.02 -14.94
CA PRO A 677 6.34 -43.94 -14.97
C PRO A 677 4.98 -44.33 -14.37
N ASP A 678 4.54 -45.59 -14.58
CA ASP A 678 3.26 -46.09 -14.06
C ASP A 678 3.26 -46.27 -12.53
N GLU A 679 4.42 -46.60 -11.96
CA GLU A 679 4.62 -46.73 -10.51
C GLU A 679 4.67 -45.34 -9.86
N PHE A 680 5.34 -44.37 -10.50
CA PHE A 680 5.34 -42.95 -10.10
C PHE A 680 3.93 -42.35 -10.16
N ALA A 681 3.19 -42.58 -11.26
CA ALA A 681 1.79 -42.20 -11.39
C ALA A 681 0.89 -42.82 -10.31
N THR A 682 1.20 -44.05 -9.87
CA THR A 682 0.42 -44.74 -8.84
C THR A 682 0.67 -44.18 -7.45
N ALA A 683 1.92 -43.98 -7.05
CA ALA A 683 2.25 -43.32 -5.78
C ALA A 683 1.70 -41.88 -5.72
N VAL A 684 1.66 -41.17 -6.85
CA VAL A 684 1.04 -39.84 -6.96
C VAL A 684 -0.50 -39.91 -6.79
N ARG A 685 -1.19 -40.87 -7.42
CA ARG A 685 -2.64 -41.05 -7.23
C ARG A 685 -2.98 -41.35 -5.76
N GLU A 686 -2.26 -42.27 -5.13
CA GLU A 686 -2.45 -42.63 -3.71
C GLU A 686 -2.22 -41.43 -2.77
N ALA A 687 -1.16 -40.65 -3.02
CA ALA A 687 -0.89 -39.41 -2.30
C ALA A 687 -1.98 -38.34 -2.49
N LEU A 688 -2.55 -38.22 -3.69
CA LEU A 688 -3.62 -37.25 -3.99
C LEU A 688 -4.99 -37.69 -3.48
N ASP A 689 -5.30 -38.99 -3.40
CA ASP A 689 -6.54 -39.49 -2.79
C ASP A 689 -6.52 -39.38 -1.25
N SER A 690 -5.35 -39.39 -0.61
CA SER A 690 -5.20 -39.28 0.85
C SER A 690 -5.96 -38.06 1.43
N PRO A 691 -6.90 -38.25 2.38
CA PRO A 691 -7.62 -37.15 3.03
C PRO A 691 -6.72 -36.30 3.94
N ASP A 692 -5.51 -36.79 4.23
CA ASP A 692 -4.50 -36.07 5.03
C ASP A 692 -3.56 -35.18 4.21
N THR A 693 -3.66 -35.24 2.89
CA THR A 693 -2.88 -34.42 1.96
C THR A 693 -3.72 -33.25 1.44
N ASP A 694 -3.27 -32.03 1.70
CA ASP A 694 -3.87 -30.78 1.19
C ASP A 694 -3.18 -30.29 -0.10
N ALA A 695 -1.91 -30.69 -0.33
CA ALA A 695 -1.09 -30.38 -1.50
C ALA A 695 0.02 -31.44 -1.72
N LEU A 696 0.58 -31.57 -2.93
CA LEU A 696 1.62 -32.57 -3.25
C LEU A 696 2.87 -31.94 -3.89
N ILE A 697 4.04 -32.46 -3.50
CA ILE A 697 5.33 -32.21 -4.17
C ILE A 697 5.81 -33.50 -4.86
N ALA A 698 5.98 -33.44 -6.18
CA ALA A 698 6.41 -34.56 -7.02
C ALA A 698 7.87 -34.40 -7.49
N VAL A 699 8.78 -35.27 -7.02
CA VAL A 699 10.23 -35.14 -7.22
C VAL A 699 10.75 -36.18 -8.21
N PHE A 700 11.38 -35.73 -9.30
CA PHE A 700 12.04 -36.58 -10.29
C PHE A 700 13.53 -36.24 -10.41
N ALA A 701 14.37 -37.07 -9.79
CA ALA A 701 15.82 -36.91 -9.71
C ALA A 701 16.54 -38.26 -9.94
N PRO A 702 16.52 -38.80 -11.17
CA PRO A 702 17.15 -40.08 -11.48
C PRO A 702 18.70 -40.01 -11.33
N PRO A 703 19.37 -41.10 -10.89
CA PRO A 703 20.82 -41.11 -10.64
C PRO A 703 21.67 -41.07 -11.91
N VAL A 704 21.06 -41.31 -13.07
CA VAL A 704 21.63 -41.10 -14.40
C VAL A 704 20.69 -40.14 -15.14
N ALA A 705 21.24 -39.14 -15.81
CA ALA A 705 20.46 -38.16 -16.56
C ALA A 705 19.73 -38.82 -17.74
N ILE A 706 18.45 -39.10 -17.55
CA ILE A 706 17.53 -39.64 -18.56
C ILE A 706 16.41 -38.63 -18.87
N PRO A 707 15.79 -38.65 -20.07
CA PRO A 707 14.67 -37.78 -20.37
C PRO A 707 13.48 -38.04 -19.44
N GLY A 708 13.07 -37.03 -18.67
CA GLY A 708 11.94 -37.12 -17.74
C GLY A 708 10.56 -37.12 -18.40
N THR A 709 10.48 -37.01 -19.73
CA THR A 709 9.25 -36.76 -20.50
C THR A 709 8.17 -37.84 -20.31
N ALA A 710 8.56 -39.10 -20.13
CA ALA A 710 7.62 -40.19 -19.82
C ALA A 710 7.03 -40.07 -18.41
N TYR A 711 7.84 -39.71 -17.41
CA TYR A 711 7.40 -39.49 -16.02
C TYR A 711 6.56 -38.21 -15.91
N ALA A 712 6.92 -37.15 -16.62
CA ALA A 712 6.14 -35.92 -16.72
C ALA A 712 4.75 -36.20 -17.32
N ARG A 713 4.68 -36.95 -18.43
CA ARG A 713 3.41 -37.35 -19.04
C ARG A 713 2.55 -38.18 -18.08
N ALA A 714 3.12 -39.20 -17.45
CA ALA A 714 2.41 -40.06 -16.51
C ALA A 714 1.93 -39.29 -15.26
N LEU A 715 2.71 -38.32 -14.79
CA LEU A 715 2.34 -37.38 -13.72
C LEU A 715 1.14 -36.49 -14.12
N ARG A 716 1.19 -35.87 -15.32
CA ARG A 716 0.10 -35.06 -15.87
C ARG A 716 -1.18 -35.89 -16.04
N GLU A 717 -1.07 -37.12 -16.54
CA GLU A 717 -2.20 -38.03 -16.75
C GLU A 717 -2.81 -38.48 -15.42
N ALA A 718 -1.99 -38.93 -14.47
CA ALA A 718 -2.42 -39.27 -13.11
C ALA A 718 -3.19 -38.13 -12.43
N VAL A 719 -2.72 -36.88 -12.54
CA VAL A 719 -3.39 -35.70 -11.98
C VAL A 719 -4.68 -35.36 -12.73
N SER A 720 -4.71 -35.55 -14.05
CA SER A 720 -5.89 -35.26 -14.89
C SER A 720 -7.07 -36.22 -14.66
N GLU A 721 -6.79 -37.42 -14.13
CA GLU A 721 -7.81 -38.41 -13.76
C GLU A 721 -8.46 -38.13 -12.39
N MET A 722 -7.85 -37.29 -11.55
CA MET A 722 -8.31 -37.06 -10.18
C MET A 722 -9.58 -36.19 -10.10
N LYS A 723 -10.51 -36.59 -9.23
CA LYS A 723 -11.74 -35.81 -8.94
C LYS A 723 -11.52 -34.67 -7.94
N GLN A 724 -10.37 -34.64 -7.24
CA GLN A 724 -10.04 -33.61 -6.25
C GLN A 724 -8.93 -32.71 -6.79
N SER A 725 -9.18 -31.40 -6.83
CA SER A 725 -8.19 -30.39 -7.24
C SER A 725 -7.33 -29.96 -6.05
N LYS A 726 -6.39 -30.82 -5.64
CA LYS A 726 -5.30 -30.45 -4.72
C LYS A 726 -4.13 -29.87 -5.53
N PRO A 727 -3.47 -28.78 -5.09
CA PRO A 727 -2.34 -28.23 -5.81
C PRO A 727 -1.16 -29.19 -5.79
N ILE A 728 -0.53 -29.32 -6.96
CA ILE A 728 0.68 -30.09 -7.16
C ILE A 728 1.78 -29.22 -7.76
N VAL A 729 2.99 -29.34 -7.20
CA VAL A 729 4.22 -28.73 -7.72
C VAL A 729 5.24 -29.83 -7.97
N SER A 730 6.19 -29.63 -8.89
CA SER A 730 7.15 -30.66 -9.26
C SER A 730 8.60 -30.20 -9.29
N THR A 731 9.53 -31.13 -9.20
CA THR A 731 10.98 -30.88 -9.32
C THR A 731 11.56 -31.87 -10.31
N PHE A 732 11.68 -31.44 -11.56
CA PHE A 732 12.51 -32.09 -12.57
C PHE A 732 13.80 -31.27 -12.69
N LEU A 733 14.95 -31.82 -12.25
CA LEU A 733 16.20 -31.06 -12.03
C LEU A 733 16.80 -30.34 -13.26
N ALA A 734 16.26 -30.56 -14.46
CA ALA A 734 16.66 -29.92 -15.70
C ALA A 734 15.55 -29.05 -16.34
N ALA A 735 14.46 -28.76 -15.63
CA ALA A 735 13.30 -28.04 -16.17
C ALA A 735 12.70 -27.02 -15.18
N GLU A 736 12.42 -25.82 -15.68
CA GLU A 736 11.91 -24.67 -14.93
C GLU A 736 10.72 -24.05 -15.68
N GLY A 737 9.68 -23.63 -14.96
CA GLY A 737 8.43 -23.12 -15.55
C GLY A 737 7.38 -24.21 -15.72
N VAL A 738 6.63 -24.20 -16.83
CA VAL A 738 5.74 -25.30 -17.22
C VAL A 738 6.31 -26.01 -18.47
N PRO A 739 6.91 -27.21 -18.33
CA PRO A 739 7.31 -28.07 -19.46
C PRO A 739 6.10 -28.53 -20.30
N ASP A 740 6.30 -28.74 -21.59
CA ASP A 740 5.23 -29.14 -22.51
C ASP A 740 4.54 -30.46 -22.11
N GLU A 741 5.28 -31.45 -21.57
CA GLU A 741 4.69 -32.70 -21.05
C GLU A 741 3.93 -32.56 -19.72
N LEU A 742 4.08 -31.44 -19.02
CA LEU A 742 3.33 -31.07 -17.80
C LEU A 742 2.24 -30.03 -18.07
N ALA A 743 2.18 -29.48 -19.29
CA ALA A 743 1.20 -28.48 -19.67
C ALA A 743 -0.18 -29.11 -19.93
N VAL A 744 -1.21 -28.47 -19.40
CA VAL A 744 -2.57 -28.55 -19.94
C VAL A 744 -2.71 -27.33 -20.82
N LEU A 745 -2.85 -27.52 -22.14
CA LEU A 745 -2.92 -26.41 -23.10
C LEU A 745 -4.37 -25.93 -23.30
N SER A 746 -4.54 -24.62 -23.40
CA SER A 746 -5.75 -24.00 -23.96
C SER A 746 -5.84 -24.19 -25.48
N ASP A 747 -6.99 -23.83 -26.07
CA ASP A 747 -7.19 -23.75 -27.52
C ASP A 747 -6.13 -22.89 -28.25
N ASP A 748 -5.51 -21.95 -27.53
CA ASP A 748 -4.46 -21.05 -28.01
C ASP A 748 -3.04 -21.63 -27.90
N GLY A 749 -2.90 -22.89 -27.47
CA GLY A 749 -1.60 -23.55 -27.29
C GLY A 749 -0.77 -22.92 -26.15
N VAL A 750 -1.43 -22.51 -25.06
CA VAL A 750 -0.79 -21.91 -23.86
C VAL A 750 -1.09 -22.77 -22.63
N PRO A 751 -0.12 -23.00 -21.72
CA PRO A 751 -0.40 -23.54 -20.40
C PRO A 751 -1.55 -22.82 -19.69
N THR A 752 -2.60 -23.57 -19.35
CA THR A 752 -3.77 -23.10 -18.60
C THR A 752 -3.83 -23.78 -17.22
N ARG A 753 -4.95 -23.62 -16.51
CA ARG A 753 -5.16 -24.25 -15.20
C ARG A 753 -5.19 -25.77 -15.32
N GLY A 754 -4.57 -26.46 -14.36
CA GLY A 754 -4.27 -27.89 -14.40
C GLY A 754 -2.83 -28.21 -14.84
N SER A 755 -2.12 -27.26 -15.46
CA SER A 755 -0.70 -27.44 -15.80
C SER A 755 0.16 -27.55 -14.53
N ILE A 756 1.14 -28.45 -14.53
CA ILE A 756 1.97 -28.71 -13.35
C ILE A 756 3.29 -27.92 -13.46
N PRO A 757 3.57 -26.95 -12.57
CA PRO A 757 4.83 -26.22 -12.60
C PRO A 757 6.00 -27.12 -12.13
N SER A 758 7.15 -26.97 -12.78
CA SER A 758 8.43 -27.58 -12.43
C SER A 758 9.44 -26.54 -11.98
N TYR A 759 10.20 -26.88 -10.95
CA TYR A 759 11.25 -26.05 -10.37
C TYR A 759 12.60 -26.78 -10.46
N SER A 760 13.68 -26.01 -10.62
CA SER A 760 15.05 -26.54 -10.72
C SER A 760 15.55 -27.23 -9.44
N SER A 761 14.86 -27.05 -8.31
CA SER A 761 15.22 -27.62 -7.00
C SER A 761 13.98 -27.79 -6.12
N PRO A 762 13.99 -28.70 -5.11
CA PRO A 762 12.84 -28.94 -4.25
C PRO A 762 12.51 -27.73 -3.37
N GLU A 763 13.52 -26.99 -2.91
CA GLU A 763 13.36 -25.86 -2.00
C GLU A 763 12.57 -24.73 -2.69
N ARG A 764 12.80 -24.51 -3.98
CA ARG A 764 12.02 -23.53 -4.78
C ARG A 764 10.55 -23.94 -4.88
N ALA A 765 10.27 -25.23 -5.14
CA ALA A 765 8.91 -25.76 -5.21
C ALA A 765 8.18 -25.64 -3.85
N VAL A 766 8.85 -26.01 -2.76
CA VAL A 766 8.35 -25.85 -1.39
C VAL A 766 8.06 -24.39 -1.07
N ASN A 767 9.01 -23.48 -1.33
CA ASN A 767 8.89 -22.07 -0.96
C ASN A 767 7.83 -21.34 -1.79
N ALA A 768 7.59 -21.74 -3.04
CA ALA A 768 6.46 -21.26 -3.84
C ALA A 768 5.13 -21.75 -3.26
N LEU A 769 5.01 -23.06 -2.97
CA LEU A 769 3.81 -23.65 -2.39
C LEU A 769 3.49 -23.09 -0.99
N ALA A 770 4.50 -22.88 -0.14
CA ALA A 770 4.34 -22.34 1.21
C ALA A 770 3.72 -20.94 1.21
N ARG A 771 4.13 -20.06 0.29
CA ARG A 771 3.52 -18.74 0.09
C ARG A 771 2.06 -18.84 -0.35
N VAL A 772 1.73 -19.78 -1.23
CA VAL A 772 0.33 -20.04 -1.64
C VAL A 772 -0.50 -20.61 -0.50
N VAL A 773 0.07 -21.46 0.37
CA VAL A 773 -0.58 -21.93 1.61
C VAL A 773 -0.84 -20.76 2.57
N ARG A 774 0.14 -19.89 2.82
CA ARG A 774 -0.02 -18.70 3.68
C ARG A 774 -1.13 -17.77 3.17
N TYR A 775 -1.15 -17.48 1.86
CA TYR A 775 -2.21 -16.71 1.22
C TYR A 775 -3.59 -17.40 1.30
N ALA A 776 -3.67 -18.71 1.04
CA ALA A 776 -4.93 -19.45 1.11
C ALA A 776 -5.51 -19.41 2.53
N ALA A 777 -4.67 -19.58 3.55
CA ALA A 777 -5.05 -19.42 4.95
C ALA A 777 -5.51 -17.99 5.26
N TRP A 778 -4.78 -16.95 4.84
CA TRP A 778 -5.20 -15.54 5.00
C TRP A 778 -6.56 -15.28 4.35
N ARG A 779 -6.78 -15.76 3.13
CA ARG A 779 -8.01 -15.56 2.36
C ARG A 779 -9.23 -16.15 3.06
N GLN A 780 -9.06 -17.26 3.77
CA GLN A 780 -10.08 -17.93 4.59
C GLN A 780 -10.35 -17.25 5.95
N ARG A 781 -9.43 -16.42 6.48
CA ARG A 781 -9.64 -15.74 7.77
C ARG A 781 -10.84 -14.78 7.69
N PRO A 782 -11.68 -14.69 8.74
CA PRO A 782 -12.61 -13.58 8.90
C PRO A 782 -11.91 -12.23 8.73
N GLN A 783 -12.59 -11.26 8.12
CA GLN A 783 -12.01 -9.91 7.91
C GLN A 783 -12.07 -9.03 9.17
N GLY A 784 -12.95 -9.41 10.11
CA GLY A 784 -13.44 -8.52 11.16
C GLY A 784 -14.42 -7.47 10.62
N THR A 785 -14.85 -6.58 11.50
CA THR A 785 -15.56 -5.34 11.20
C THR A 785 -14.74 -4.16 11.70
N LEU A 786 -14.80 -3.02 11.00
CA LEU A 786 -14.29 -1.77 11.56
C LEU A 786 -15.15 -1.44 12.79
N VAL A 787 -14.50 -1.24 13.94
CA VAL A 787 -15.18 -0.93 15.20
C VAL A 787 -14.61 0.38 15.73
N ARG A 788 -15.42 1.45 15.67
CA ARG A 788 -15.10 2.72 16.30
C ARG A 788 -15.59 2.69 17.76
N PRO A 789 -14.72 2.85 18.77
CA PRO A 789 -15.14 2.84 20.17
C PRO A 789 -16.18 3.93 20.49
N SER A 790 -16.96 3.73 21.55
CA SER A 790 -17.88 4.75 22.06
C SER A 790 -17.17 5.77 22.97
N GLY A 791 -17.71 6.99 23.04
CA GLY A 791 -17.19 8.06 23.88
C GLY A 791 -16.00 8.83 23.27
N LEU A 792 -15.95 8.98 21.95
CA LEU A 792 -14.93 9.78 21.27
C LEU A 792 -15.41 11.23 21.05
N HIS A 793 -14.56 12.19 21.41
CA HIS A 793 -14.81 13.64 21.30
C HIS A 793 -14.00 14.23 20.14
N VAL A 794 -14.31 13.75 18.93
CA VAL A 794 -13.48 13.95 17.71
C VAL A 794 -13.33 15.44 17.34
N GLU A 795 -14.42 16.21 17.35
CA GLU A 795 -14.37 17.65 17.03
C GLU A 795 -13.43 18.41 17.99
N GLN A 796 -13.51 18.12 19.28
CA GLN A 796 -12.69 18.72 20.33
C GLN A 796 -11.21 18.30 20.19
N ALA A 797 -10.93 17.03 19.86
CA ALA A 797 -9.59 16.56 19.57
C ALA A 797 -8.96 17.30 18.39
N GLN A 798 -9.72 17.49 17.30
CA GLN A 798 -9.27 18.22 16.12
C GLN A 798 -9.09 19.73 16.40
N GLU A 799 -9.85 20.31 17.33
CA GLU A 799 -9.60 21.67 17.84
C GLU A 799 -8.28 21.75 18.61
N ILE A 800 -8.02 20.82 19.53
CA ILE A 800 -6.76 20.72 20.29
C ILE A 800 -5.56 20.51 19.35
N VAL A 801 -5.68 19.65 18.34
CA VAL A 801 -4.62 19.42 17.35
C VAL A 801 -4.37 20.68 16.50
N ARG A 802 -5.42 21.40 16.09
CA ARG A 802 -5.28 22.70 15.39
C ARG A 802 -4.71 23.81 16.27
N GLU A 803 -4.95 23.79 17.58
CA GLU A 803 -4.36 24.73 18.55
C GLU A 803 -2.85 24.48 18.75
N LEU A 804 -2.41 23.23 18.65
CA LEU A 804 -1.05 22.78 18.97
C LEU A 804 -0.13 22.59 17.75
N LEU A 805 -0.64 22.78 16.53
CA LEU A 805 0.16 22.65 15.31
C LEU A 805 1.02 23.90 15.04
N PRO A 806 2.34 23.75 14.77
CA PRO A 806 3.17 24.87 14.33
C PRO A 806 2.71 25.45 12.98
N GLU A 807 2.66 26.79 12.87
CA GLU A 807 2.29 27.49 11.63
C GLU A 807 3.23 27.20 10.44
N ASP A 808 4.46 26.77 10.71
CA ASP A 808 5.44 26.37 9.69
C ASP A 808 5.31 24.89 9.25
N GLY A 809 4.34 24.15 9.81
CA GLY A 809 4.10 22.73 9.55
C GLY A 809 5.13 21.78 10.18
N SER A 810 6.07 22.28 10.99
CA SER A 810 7.08 21.47 11.65
C SER A 810 6.47 20.49 12.68
N SER A 811 7.24 19.46 13.05
CA SER A 811 6.82 18.46 14.03
C SER A 811 7.28 18.83 15.45
N THR A 812 6.34 18.90 16.40
CA THR A 812 6.59 19.29 17.80
C THR A 812 6.15 18.21 18.78
N LEU A 813 6.87 18.07 19.90
CA LEU A 813 6.53 17.20 21.03
C LEU A 813 5.57 17.94 21.95
N LEU A 814 4.43 17.33 22.28
CA LEU A 814 3.43 17.93 23.17
C LEU A 814 3.86 17.91 24.64
N SER A 815 3.31 18.83 25.44
CA SER A 815 3.43 18.82 26.91
C SER A 815 2.64 17.65 27.52
N ASP A 816 2.98 17.21 28.73
CA ASP A 816 2.27 16.11 29.38
C ASP A 816 0.76 16.43 29.57
N ASP A 817 0.43 17.68 29.90
CA ASP A 817 -0.96 18.14 30.05
C ASP A 817 -1.71 18.14 28.70
N ASP A 818 -1.06 18.52 27.61
CA ASP A 818 -1.63 18.46 26.25
C ASP A 818 -1.84 17.02 25.77
N VAL A 819 -0.91 16.12 26.10
CA VAL A 819 -1.05 14.68 25.84
C VAL A 819 -2.27 14.12 26.58
N VAL A 820 -2.46 14.47 27.85
CA VAL A 820 -3.66 14.06 28.62
C VAL A 820 -4.93 14.69 28.05
N ARG A 821 -4.91 15.98 27.69
CA ARG A 821 -6.02 16.72 27.09
C ARG A 821 -6.48 16.09 25.77
N LEU A 822 -5.56 15.66 24.92
CA LEU A 822 -5.87 14.99 23.65
C LEU A 822 -6.26 13.52 23.81
N LEU A 823 -5.57 12.74 24.66
CA LEU A 823 -5.87 11.31 24.86
C LEU A 823 -7.21 11.07 25.56
N SER A 824 -7.59 11.93 26.52
CA SER A 824 -8.92 11.87 27.16
C SER A 824 -10.08 12.05 26.18
N CYS A 825 -9.88 12.80 25.08
CA CYS A 825 -10.87 12.91 24.00
C CYS A 825 -11.13 11.56 23.27
N TYR A 826 -10.27 10.56 23.42
CA TYR A 826 -10.49 9.20 22.90
C TYR A 826 -10.81 8.18 24.01
N GLY A 827 -10.97 8.62 25.27
CA GLY A 827 -11.13 7.73 26.42
C GLY A 827 -9.86 6.93 26.75
N VAL A 828 -8.68 7.52 26.52
CA VAL A 828 -7.38 6.94 26.88
C VAL A 828 -6.83 7.69 28.10
N ASP A 829 -7.18 7.19 29.29
CA ASP A 829 -6.79 7.83 30.55
C ASP A 829 -5.33 7.49 30.95
N VAL A 830 -4.52 8.53 31.15
CA VAL A 830 -3.19 8.42 31.77
C VAL A 830 -3.36 8.42 33.29
N VAL A 831 -2.67 7.50 33.98
CA VAL A 831 -2.77 7.32 35.43
C VAL A 831 -2.45 8.64 36.16
N PRO A 832 -3.33 9.15 37.06
CA PRO A 832 -3.23 10.51 37.61
C PRO A 832 -1.88 10.85 38.25
N PHE A 833 -1.31 11.99 37.86
CA PHE A 833 -0.02 12.50 38.35
C PHE A 833 -0.04 14.00 38.67
N ARG A 834 1.02 14.45 39.34
CA ARG A 834 1.40 15.85 39.59
C ARG A 834 2.92 15.97 39.44
N VAL A 835 3.42 17.11 38.97
CA VAL A 835 4.84 17.47 39.10
C VAL A 835 5.03 18.16 40.46
N ALA A 836 6.13 17.87 41.15
CA ALA A 836 6.44 18.42 42.46
C ALA A 836 7.93 18.79 42.60
N SER A 837 8.18 20.08 42.84
CA SER A 837 9.53 20.69 42.97
C SER A 837 10.03 20.79 44.42
N SER A 838 9.46 20.03 45.36
CA SER A 838 9.90 19.97 46.76
C SER A 838 9.37 18.73 47.47
N GLU A 839 10.03 18.29 48.56
CA GLU A 839 9.53 17.20 49.41
C GLU A 839 8.10 17.45 49.91
N ASP A 840 7.78 18.67 50.31
CA ASP A 840 6.45 19.02 50.86
C ASP A 840 5.39 19.05 49.75
N ALA A 841 5.72 19.52 48.56
CA ALA A 841 4.84 19.41 47.39
C ALA A 841 4.63 17.95 46.99
N ALA A 842 5.66 17.11 47.06
CA ALA A 842 5.57 15.69 46.70
C ALA A 842 4.70 14.91 47.70
N VAL A 843 4.82 15.20 49.00
CA VAL A 843 3.92 14.64 50.03
C VAL A 843 2.49 15.17 49.88
N GLY A 844 2.31 16.46 49.57
CA GLY A 844 0.99 17.04 49.30
C GLY A 844 0.29 16.38 48.11
N ALA A 845 1.00 16.22 46.98
CA ALA A 845 0.52 15.51 45.81
C ALA A 845 0.22 14.03 46.11
N ALA A 846 1.04 13.36 46.92
CA ALA A 846 0.78 11.96 47.32
C ALA A 846 -0.49 11.82 48.17
N ALA A 847 -0.78 12.80 49.03
CA ALA A 847 -2.02 12.85 49.81
C ALA A 847 -3.25 13.20 48.96
N GLU A 848 -3.10 13.99 47.89
CA GLU A 848 -4.17 14.30 46.92
C GLU A 848 -4.50 13.09 46.04
N LEU A 849 -3.49 12.41 45.49
CA LEU A 849 -3.63 11.27 44.57
C LEU A 849 -4.01 9.96 45.28
N GLY A 850 -3.68 9.85 46.58
CA GLY A 850 -3.97 8.68 47.41
C GLY A 850 -2.88 7.60 47.34
N TYR A 851 -2.56 7.03 48.50
CA TYR A 851 -1.55 5.98 48.63
C TYR A 851 -2.09 4.59 48.21
N PRO A 852 -1.24 3.70 47.64
CA PRO A 852 0.18 3.90 47.34
C PRO A 852 0.42 4.76 46.08
N VAL A 853 1.57 5.44 46.07
CA VAL A 853 2.04 6.26 44.95
C VAL A 853 3.40 5.77 44.42
N THR A 854 3.79 6.34 43.28
CA THR A 854 5.09 6.19 42.64
C THR A 854 5.73 7.57 42.44
N LEU A 855 7.03 7.68 42.64
CA LEU A 855 7.83 8.84 42.25
C LEU A 855 8.68 8.51 41.01
N LYS A 856 8.71 9.40 40.01
CA LYS A 856 9.49 9.27 38.76
C LYS A 856 10.32 10.53 38.49
N ALA A 857 11.56 10.37 38.02
CA ALA A 857 12.42 11.49 37.63
C ALA A 857 11.87 12.21 36.37
N VAL A 858 12.03 13.53 36.31
CA VAL A 858 11.67 14.31 35.11
C VAL A 858 12.69 14.12 33.97
N ASP A 859 13.99 13.98 34.26
CA ASP A 859 15.04 13.74 33.26
C ASP A 859 14.72 12.55 32.33
N GLU A 860 14.57 12.85 31.04
CA GLU A 860 14.30 11.88 29.98
C GLU A 860 15.32 10.75 29.90
N ARG A 861 16.57 10.99 30.32
CA ARG A 861 17.66 9.99 30.31
C ARG A 861 17.43 8.86 31.32
N LEU A 862 16.63 9.13 32.36
CA LEU A 862 16.25 8.18 33.41
C LEU A 862 14.87 7.56 33.17
N ARG A 863 13.98 8.24 32.42
CA ARG A 863 12.71 7.64 31.97
C ARG A 863 12.99 6.43 31.07
N GLY A 864 12.21 5.36 31.24
CA GLY A 864 12.37 4.11 30.47
C GLY A 864 13.61 3.27 30.81
N ARG A 865 14.44 3.66 31.78
CA ARG A 865 15.66 2.95 32.20
C ARG A 865 15.50 2.35 33.62
N PRO A 866 14.86 1.17 33.76
CA PRO A 866 14.69 0.53 35.07
C PRO A 866 16.02 0.12 35.71
N ASP A 867 17.08 -0.01 34.93
CA ASP A 867 18.46 -0.26 35.37
C ASP A 867 19.16 0.97 35.97
N LEU A 868 18.67 2.19 35.70
CA LEU A 868 19.23 3.45 36.22
C LEU A 868 18.46 4.02 37.43
N ALA A 869 17.52 3.25 37.99
CA ALA A 869 16.76 3.63 39.17
C ALA A 869 16.06 5.01 39.07
N GLY A 870 15.49 5.36 37.90
CA GLY A 870 14.72 6.59 37.70
C GLY A 870 13.31 6.61 38.32
N VAL A 871 12.90 5.55 39.04
CA VAL A 871 11.54 5.36 39.57
C VAL A 871 11.57 4.74 40.98
N ARG A 872 10.68 5.15 41.88
CA ARG A 872 10.42 4.54 43.20
C ARG A 872 8.95 4.15 43.30
N LEU A 873 8.68 2.85 43.45
CA LEU A 873 7.34 2.24 43.46
C LEU A 873 6.86 1.93 44.88
N ASP A 874 5.56 1.64 45.04
CA ASP A 874 4.94 1.08 46.25
C ASP A 874 5.13 1.97 47.51
N LEU A 875 5.13 3.29 47.32
CA LEU A 875 5.30 4.28 48.39
C LEU A 875 3.98 4.45 49.13
N THR A 876 3.94 4.07 50.41
CA THR A 876 2.73 3.90 51.22
C THR A 876 2.59 4.91 52.36
N SER A 877 3.55 5.82 52.53
CA SER A 877 3.55 6.83 53.59
C SER A 877 4.32 8.11 53.21
N GLU A 878 4.06 9.21 53.92
CA GLU A 878 4.76 10.48 53.75
C GLU A 878 6.29 10.32 53.88
N ASP A 879 6.77 9.58 54.89
CA ASP A 879 8.19 9.29 55.09
C ASP A 879 8.80 8.57 53.88
N SER A 880 8.08 7.59 53.30
CA SER A 880 8.55 6.87 52.11
C SER A 880 8.65 7.78 50.89
N VAL A 881 7.72 8.72 50.72
CA VAL A 881 7.74 9.74 49.66
C VAL A 881 8.89 10.72 49.85
N ARG A 882 9.15 11.20 51.08
CA ARG A 882 10.28 12.10 51.38
C ARG A 882 11.64 11.45 51.13
N VAL A 883 11.81 10.19 51.53
CA VAL A 883 13.04 9.43 51.26
C VAL A 883 13.20 9.19 49.75
N ALA A 884 12.14 8.78 49.06
CA ALA A 884 12.14 8.58 47.62
C ALA A 884 12.48 9.86 46.84
N TYR A 885 11.92 11.02 47.25
CA TYR A 885 12.18 12.33 46.64
C TYR A 885 13.67 12.67 46.67
N ARG A 886 14.29 12.68 47.87
CA ARG A 886 15.72 13.04 48.03
C ARG A 886 16.64 12.14 47.20
N ASP A 887 16.33 10.84 47.17
CA ASP A 887 17.08 9.84 46.44
C ASP A 887 16.94 10.04 44.91
N LEU A 888 15.76 10.41 44.42
CA LEU A 888 15.53 10.73 43.01
C LEU A 888 16.25 12.01 42.57
N CYS A 889 16.16 13.09 43.36
CA CYS A 889 16.85 14.35 43.08
C CYS A 889 18.37 14.18 43.12
N ALA A 890 18.89 13.34 44.02
CA ALA A 890 20.32 13.02 44.08
C ALA A 890 20.82 12.18 42.88
N VAL A 891 19.94 11.41 42.22
CA VAL A 891 20.26 10.60 41.03
C VAL A 891 20.09 11.39 39.72
N SER A 892 19.08 12.25 39.63
CA SER A 892 18.79 13.06 38.44
C SER A 892 19.60 14.37 38.37
N GLY A 893 19.89 14.98 39.53
CA GLY A 893 20.35 16.37 39.59
C GLY A 893 19.25 17.39 39.31
N ASP A 894 17.99 16.96 39.34
CA ASP A 894 16.78 17.75 39.11
C ASP A 894 15.94 17.82 40.40
N GLU A 895 15.26 18.94 40.66
CA GLU A 895 14.35 19.09 41.79
C GLU A 895 12.91 18.70 41.42
N ASP A 896 12.55 18.67 40.13
CA ASP A 896 11.22 18.23 39.72
C ASP A 896 11.10 16.69 39.65
N VAL A 897 10.07 16.16 40.31
CA VAL A 897 9.66 14.75 40.20
C VAL A 897 8.17 14.64 39.87
N TYR A 898 7.77 13.61 39.13
CA TYR A 898 6.37 13.22 39.05
C TYR A 898 6.01 12.41 40.30
N VAL A 899 4.94 12.80 40.98
CA VAL A 899 4.20 11.94 41.90
C VAL A 899 2.99 11.41 41.14
N GLN A 900 2.83 10.09 41.07
CA GLN A 900 1.76 9.43 40.31
C GLN A 900 1.09 8.36 41.16
N GLN A 901 -0.23 8.21 41.01
CA GLN A 901 -0.98 7.12 41.65
C GLN A 901 -0.43 5.74 41.21
N MET A 902 -0.36 4.77 42.11
CA MET A 902 0.08 3.41 41.76
C MET A 902 -1.04 2.67 41.01
N ALA A 903 -0.83 2.35 39.74
CA ALA A 903 -1.73 1.51 38.97
C ALA A 903 -1.67 0.02 39.42
N PRO A 904 -2.71 -0.79 39.14
CA PRO A 904 -2.72 -2.23 39.43
C PRO A 904 -1.49 -2.97 38.87
N LYS A 905 -1.03 -3.98 39.60
CA LYS A 905 0.17 -4.76 39.23
C LYS A 905 -0.17 -5.63 38.02
N GLY A 906 0.62 -5.51 36.96
CA GLY A 906 0.38 -6.15 35.67
C GLY A 906 1.62 -6.19 34.79
N LEU A 907 1.50 -6.78 33.61
CA LEU A 907 2.59 -6.89 32.64
C LEU A 907 2.78 -5.58 31.87
N SER A 908 4.01 -5.05 31.88
CA SER A 908 4.39 -3.86 31.12
C SER A 908 4.29 -4.12 29.62
N CYS A 909 3.38 -3.44 28.96
CA CYS A 909 3.16 -3.45 27.51
C CYS A 909 3.49 -2.07 26.93
N VAL A 910 3.61 -2.01 25.60
CA VAL A 910 3.73 -0.76 24.85
C VAL A 910 2.77 -0.78 23.66
N ILE A 911 2.03 0.32 23.49
CA ILE A 911 1.33 0.66 22.24
C ILE A 911 2.00 1.91 21.67
N GLY A 912 2.15 1.99 20.35
CA GLY A 912 2.62 3.23 19.74
C GLY A 912 2.20 3.43 18.29
N LEU A 913 2.08 4.70 17.90
CA LEU A 913 1.85 5.15 16.52
C LEU A 913 3.17 5.62 15.89
N GLN A 914 3.35 5.32 14.61
CA GLN A 914 4.43 5.84 13.78
C GLN A 914 4.04 5.80 12.29
N ASP A 915 4.57 6.69 11.47
CA ASP A 915 4.36 6.63 10.01
C ASP A 915 5.41 5.75 9.31
N ASP A 916 4.97 4.95 8.33
CA ASP A 916 5.80 4.22 7.38
C ASP A 916 5.57 4.73 5.92
N PRO A 917 6.63 5.01 5.13
CA PRO A 917 6.50 5.50 3.76
C PRO A 917 5.89 4.51 2.72
N SER A 918 5.61 3.26 3.10
CA SER A 918 4.99 2.23 2.24
C SER A 918 3.56 1.88 2.63
N PHE A 919 3.17 2.06 3.90
CA PHE A 919 1.85 1.73 4.44
C PHE A 919 1.05 2.91 5.03
N GLY A 920 1.69 4.03 5.32
CA GLY A 920 1.09 5.12 6.10
C GLY A 920 1.23 4.86 7.60
N THR A 921 0.26 5.33 8.39
CA THR A 921 0.36 5.29 9.86
C THR A 921 0.12 3.89 10.40
N LEU A 922 1.04 3.42 11.24
CA LEU A 922 1.06 2.09 11.84
C LEU A 922 0.77 2.16 13.34
N VAL A 923 -0.13 1.31 13.82
CA VAL A 923 -0.27 0.95 15.24
C VAL A 923 0.68 -0.22 15.52
N SER A 924 1.49 -0.10 16.57
CA SER A 924 2.38 -1.15 17.06
C SER A 924 1.98 -1.63 18.46
N PHE A 925 2.23 -2.90 18.75
CA PHE A 925 2.08 -3.49 20.09
C PHE A 925 3.26 -4.40 20.42
N GLY A 926 3.66 -4.45 21.69
CA GLY A 926 4.62 -5.42 22.23
C GLY A 926 4.66 -5.37 23.75
N LEU A 927 5.45 -6.24 24.37
CA LEU A 927 5.79 -6.10 25.79
C LEU A 927 6.92 -5.07 25.95
N SER A 928 6.78 -4.17 26.92
CA SER A 928 7.78 -3.13 27.22
C SER A 928 8.99 -3.73 27.95
N GLY A 929 10.17 -3.18 27.67
CA GLY A 929 11.43 -3.57 28.30
C GLY A 929 12.56 -3.82 27.31
N LEU A 930 13.79 -3.57 27.76
CA LEU A 930 15.01 -3.57 26.93
C LEU A 930 15.25 -4.89 26.16
N VAL A 931 14.86 -6.04 26.71
CA VAL A 931 14.99 -7.35 26.03
C VAL A 931 14.02 -7.45 24.85
N SER A 932 12.75 -7.06 25.01
CA SER A 932 11.75 -7.06 23.94
C SER A 932 12.16 -6.12 22.80
N THR A 933 12.66 -4.93 23.15
CA THR A 933 13.18 -3.95 22.18
C THR A 933 14.39 -4.48 21.41
N LEU A 934 15.37 -5.08 22.09
CA LEU A 934 16.57 -5.65 21.43
C LEU A 934 16.27 -6.90 20.58
N LEU A 935 15.20 -7.64 20.87
CA LEU A 935 14.76 -8.78 20.09
C LEU A 935 13.79 -8.41 18.95
N GLY A 936 13.34 -7.15 18.89
CA GLY A 936 12.32 -6.71 17.93
C GLY A 936 10.95 -7.39 18.13
N ASP A 937 10.60 -7.79 19.36
CA ASP A 937 9.36 -8.53 19.63
C ASP A 937 8.13 -7.61 19.70
N ARG A 938 7.83 -6.97 18.56
CA ARG A 938 6.68 -6.10 18.34
C ARG A 938 5.90 -6.59 17.11
N ALA A 939 4.61 -6.34 17.11
CA ALA A 939 3.74 -6.53 15.96
C ALA A 939 3.18 -5.17 15.50
N TYR A 940 2.79 -5.08 14.23
CA TYR A 940 2.36 -3.83 13.58
C TYR A 940 1.08 -4.05 12.75
N ARG A 941 0.22 -3.04 12.65
CA ARG A 941 -0.93 -2.94 11.74
C ARG A 941 -1.00 -1.56 11.13
N ALA A 942 -1.34 -1.46 9.85
CA ALA A 942 -1.71 -0.18 9.23
C ALA A 942 -3.18 0.16 9.56
N VAL A 943 -3.48 1.44 9.84
CA VAL A 943 -4.87 1.91 10.03
C VAL A 943 -5.61 1.96 8.68
N PRO A 944 -6.94 1.72 8.63
CA PRO A 944 -7.86 1.49 9.74
C PRO A 944 -7.87 0.03 10.27
N LEU A 945 -8.22 -0.16 11.53
CA LEU A 945 -8.23 -1.49 12.18
C LEU A 945 -9.63 -2.10 12.30
N THR A 946 -9.73 -3.42 12.08
CA THR A 946 -10.89 -4.20 12.53
C THR A 946 -10.69 -4.75 13.95
N ASP A 947 -11.80 -5.20 14.56
CA ASP A 947 -11.79 -6.01 15.78
C ASP A 947 -10.80 -7.19 15.70
N VAL A 948 -10.81 -7.91 14.56
CA VAL A 948 -9.91 -9.04 14.29
C VAL A 948 -8.45 -8.58 14.14
N ASP A 949 -8.19 -7.42 13.55
CA ASP A 949 -6.84 -6.87 13.43
C ASP A 949 -6.26 -6.52 14.82
N ALA A 950 -7.03 -5.83 15.66
CA ALA A 950 -6.65 -5.49 17.03
C ALA A 950 -6.48 -6.76 17.89
N ALA A 951 -7.42 -7.71 17.80
CA ALA A 951 -7.35 -9.00 18.47
C ALA A 951 -6.11 -9.82 18.09
N THR A 952 -5.68 -9.74 16.83
CA THR A 952 -4.48 -10.44 16.37
C THR A 952 -3.21 -9.69 16.76
N LEU A 953 -3.20 -8.35 16.66
CA LEU A 953 -2.05 -7.50 17.00
C LEU A 953 -1.53 -7.76 18.42
N ILE A 954 -2.43 -7.85 19.42
CA ILE A 954 -2.00 -8.10 20.81
C ILE A 954 -1.55 -9.54 21.10
N ARG A 955 -1.78 -10.47 20.17
CA ARG A 955 -1.44 -11.91 20.29
C ARG A 955 -0.24 -12.32 19.43
N GLU A 956 0.24 -11.46 18.55
CA GLU A 956 1.29 -11.76 17.57
C GLU A 956 2.75 -11.69 18.09
N PRO A 957 3.11 -10.82 19.06
CA PRO A 957 4.44 -10.89 19.69
C PRO A 957 4.71 -12.25 20.33
N ARG A 958 5.95 -12.74 20.24
CA ARG A 958 6.36 -14.06 20.75
C ARG A 958 6.24 -14.16 22.28
N THR A 959 6.31 -13.02 22.96
CA THR A 959 6.09 -12.88 24.40
C THR A 959 4.61 -12.72 24.81
N SER A 960 3.67 -12.61 23.86
CA SER A 960 2.23 -12.50 24.14
C SER A 960 1.63 -13.63 25.02
N PRO A 961 2.15 -14.89 25.05
CA PRO A 961 1.63 -15.92 25.95
C PRO A 961 1.76 -15.59 27.44
N LEU A 962 2.62 -14.62 27.81
CA LEU A 962 2.68 -14.09 29.18
C LEU A 962 1.35 -13.45 29.59
N LEU A 963 0.70 -12.72 28.68
CA LEU A 963 -0.60 -12.07 28.90
C LEU A 963 -1.74 -13.08 29.16
N THR A 964 -1.55 -14.35 28.77
CA THR A 964 -2.53 -15.44 28.92
C THR A 964 -2.32 -16.32 30.16
N GLY A 965 -1.54 -15.86 31.15
CA GLY A 965 -1.33 -16.58 32.41
C GLY A 965 -0.23 -17.64 32.34
N TYR A 966 0.93 -17.29 31.77
CA TYR A 966 2.07 -18.19 31.67
C TYR A 966 2.51 -18.68 33.06
N ARG A 967 2.80 -20.00 33.18
CA ARG A 967 3.19 -20.68 34.43
C ARG A 967 2.22 -20.56 35.62
N GLY A 968 1.01 -20.05 35.43
CA GLY A 968 0.00 -19.90 36.48
C GLY A 968 -0.11 -18.50 37.08
N ASP A 969 0.53 -17.50 36.48
CA ASP A 969 0.20 -16.09 36.72
C ASP A 969 -1.26 -15.81 36.25
N GLU A 970 -1.91 -14.77 36.78
CA GLU A 970 -3.27 -14.41 36.36
C GLU A 970 -3.26 -13.76 34.96
N PRO A 971 -4.15 -14.15 34.03
CA PRO A 971 -4.24 -13.52 32.71
C PRO A 971 -4.60 -12.03 32.80
N ALA A 972 -4.00 -11.22 31.94
CA ALA A 972 -4.36 -9.81 31.80
C ALA A 972 -5.66 -9.63 30.99
N ASP A 973 -6.36 -8.52 31.18
CA ASP A 973 -7.53 -8.18 30.38
C ASP A 973 -7.15 -7.84 28.93
N LEU A 974 -7.21 -8.87 28.08
CA LEU A 974 -7.01 -8.75 26.65
C LEU A 974 -8.09 -7.87 25.99
N ALA A 975 -9.29 -7.75 26.55
CA ALA A 975 -10.36 -6.91 26.00
C ALA A 975 -10.05 -5.42 26.20
N ALA A 976 -9.62 -5.02 27.40
CA ALA A 976 -9.11 -3.67 27.66
C ALA A 976 -7.93 -3.31 26.72
N LEU A 977 -7.00 -4.24 26.49
CA LEU A 977 -5.91 -4.03 25.51
C LEU A 977 -6.41 -3.89 24.07
N GLN A 978 -7.48 -4.61 23.67
CA GLN A 978 -8.09 -4.48 22.34
C GLN A 978 -8.81 -3.13 22.17
N ASP A 979 -9.56 -2.68 23.18
CA ASP A 979 -10.23 -1.37 23.17
C ASP A 979 -9.21 -0.22 23.13
N MET A 980 -8.12 -0.32 23.92
CA MET A 980 -7.01 0.63 23.89
C MET A 980 -6.35 0.73 22.50
N VAL A 981 -6.13 -0.40 21.82
CA VAL A 981 -5.63 -0.44 20.44
C VAL A 981 -6.60 0.24 19.46
N LEU A 982 -7.91 0.01 19.59
CA LEU A 982 -8.92 0.62 18.71
C LEU A 982 -9.08 2.14 18.96
N ARG A 983 -8.94 2.61 20.21
CA ARG A 983 -8.90 4.04 20.54
C ARG A 983 -7.69 4.74 19.94
N VAL A 984 -6.52 4.11 20.03
CA VAL A 984 -5.27 4.61 19.42
C VAL A 984 -5.33 4.59 17.89
N ALA A 985 -6.00 3.61 17.27
CA ALA A 985 -6.28 3.63 15.85
C ALA A 985 -7.20 4.79 15.45
N ALA A 986 -8.32 4.98 16.16
CA ALA A 986 -9.25 6.07 15.90
C ALA A 986 -8.57 7.46 16.00
N LEU A 987 -7.73 7.68 17.02
CA LEU A 987 -6.91 8.90 17.15
C LEU A 987 -6.07 9.18 15.88
N ALA A 988 -5.46 8.16 15.29
CA ALA A 988 -4.61 8.27 14.09
C ALA A 988 -5.39 8.37 12.77
N GLU A 989 -6.62 7.87 12.74
CA GLU A 989 -7.55 8.02 11.61
C GLU A 989 -8.15 9.43 11.59
N ASP A 990 -8.55 9.93 12.76
CA ASP A 990 -9.26 11.20 12.96
C ASP A 990 -8.34 12.43 12.96
N ASN A 991 -7.05 12.25 13.27
CA ASN A 991 -6.05 13.33 13.38
C ASN A 991 -4.75 12.90 12.65
N PRO A 992 -4.69 12.98 11.30
CA PRO A 992 -3.52 12.59 10.50
C PRO A 992 -2.21 13.31 10.88
N GLU A 993 -2.31 14.42 11.61
CA GLU A 993 -1.22 15.24 12.13
C GLU A 993 -0.49 14.56 13.31
N VAL A 994 -1.06 13.51 13.92
CA VAL A 994 -0.42 12.73 15.00
C VAL A 994 0.68 11.85 14.40
N ARG A 995 1.89 12.40 14.33
CA ARG A 995 3.06 11.79 13.68
C ARG A 995 3.64 10.61 14.45
N SER A 996 3.55 10.65 15.78
CA SER A 996 3.85 9.49 16.62
C SER A 996 3.18 9.55 17.99
N LEU A 997 3.01 8.38 18.59
CA LEU A 997 2.54 8.19 19.96
C LEU A 997 3.35 7.04 20.58
N ALA A 998 3.71 7.16 21.85
CA ALA A 998 4.23 6.06 22.65
C ALA A 998 3.50 6.02 24.00
N LEU A 999 2.67 5.01 24.19
CA LEU A 999 2.07 4.64 25.48
C LEU A 999 2.98 3.57 26.10
N ASP A 1000 3.94 4.00 26.92
CA ASP A 1000 5.00 3.12 27.45
C ASP A 1000 5.42 3.53 28.88
N PRO A 1001 5.22 2.68 29.92
CA PRO A 1001 4.51 1.40 29.86
C PRO A 1001 2.98 1.57 30.04
N ILE A 1002 2.23 0.67 29.40
CA ILE A 1002 0.87 0.30 29.80
C ILE A 1002 0.99 -0.88 30.77
N LEU A 1003 0.38 -0.84 31.94
CA LEU A 1003 0.28 -2.02 32.81
C LEU A 1003 -0.99 -2.80 32.47
N ALA A 1004 -0.82 -4.01 31.94
CA ALA A 1004 -1.92 -4.93 31.63
C ALA A 1004 -2.13 -5.88 32.82
N SER A 1005 -3.21 -5.71 33.58
CA SER A 1005 -3.59 -6.52 34.74
C SER A 1005 -4.93 -7.24 34.51
N PRO A 1006 -5.37 -8.14 35.41
CA PRO A 1006 -6.71 -8.71 35.37
C PRO A 1006 -7.84 -7.67 35.50
N ASP A 1007 -7.54 -6.49 36.07
CA ASP A 1007 -8.49 -5.39 36.29
C ASP A 1007 -8.63 -4.43 35.08
N GLY A 1008 -7.76 -4.56 34.07
CA GLY A 1008 -7.76 -3.68 32.89
C GLY A 1008 -6.36 -3.33 32.36
N ALA A 1009 -6.28 -2.25 31.57
CA ALA A 1009 -5.05 -1.76 30.96
C ALA A 1009 -4.82 -0.27 31.32
N PHE A 1010 -3.73 0.03 32.02
CA PHE A 1010 -3.50 1.33 32.66
C PHE A 1010 -2.27 2.05 32.06
N VAL A 1011 -2.46 3.23 31.45
CA VAL A 1011 -1.38 3.99 30.80
C VAL A 1011 -0.56 4.74 31.85
N ALA A 1012 0.65 4.28 32.17
CA ALA A 1012 1.47 4.88 33.21
C ALA A 1012 2.34 6.07 32.72
N ASN A 1013 2.54 6.21 31.41
CA ASN A 1013 3.27 7.30 30.77
C ASN A 1013 2.91 7.34 29.27
N ALA A 1014 2.82 8.54 28.70
CA ALA A 1014 2.50 8.76 27.29
C ALA A 1014 3.36 9.88 26.69
N ARG A 1015 3.67 9.81 25.39
CA ARG A 1015 4.36 10.85 24.61
C ARG A 1015 3.73 10.95 23.23
N LEU A 1016 3.43 12.14 22.74
CA LEU A 1016 2.80 12.36 21.44
C LEU A 1016 3.51 13.49 20.67
N VAL A 1017 3.75 13.28 19.38
CA VAL A 1017 4.31 14.28 18.45
C VAL A 1017 3.25 14.63 17.41
N VAL A 1018 2.97 15.93 17.24
CA VAL A 1018 2.11 16.46 16.17
C VAL A 1018 2.94 17.19 15.11
N GLY A 1019 2.42 17.34 13.90
CA GLY A 1019 3.04 18.09 12.80
C GLY A 1019 2.36 17.80 11.47
N ALA A 1020 2.80 18.44 10.38
CA ALA A 1020 2.18 18.22 9.07
C ALA A 1020 2.21 16.72 8.65
N PRO A 1021 1.09 16.14 8.16
CA PRO A 1021 1.01 14.73 7.78
C PRO A 1021 1.95 14.42 6.59
N PRO A 1022 2.60 13.24 6.53
CA PRO A 1022 3.60 12.93 5.50
C PRO A 1022 2.96 12.57 4.15
N THR A 1023 1.66 12.27 4.17
CA THR A 1023 0.80 11.97 3.03
C THR A 1023 -0.61 12.42 3.39
N ARG A 1024 -1.31 13.15 2.53
CA ARG A 1024 -2.71 13.54 2.78
C ARG A 1024 -3.61 12.30 2.97
N PRO A 1025 -4.66 12.38 3.81
CA PRO A 1025 -5.51 11.24 4.12
C PRO A 1025 -6.35 10.79 2.92
N ASP A 1026 -6.52 9.47 2.77
CA ASP A 1026 -7.30 8.80 1.72
C ASP A 1026 -8.83 8.80 1.99
N THR A 1027 -9.29 9.80 2.74
CA THR A 1027 -10.69 10.07 3.12
C THR A 1027 -11.24 11.37 2.51
N GLY A 1028 -10.37 12.23 1.98
CA GLY A 1028 -10.76 13.48 1.31
C GLY A 1028 -11.43 13.28 -0.06
N PRO A 1029 -11.91 14.37 -0.69
CA PRO A 1029 -12.61 14.31 -1.97
C PRO A 1029 -11.69 13.85 -3.10
N ARG A 1030 -12.22 13.02 -4.01
CA ARG A 1030 -11.43 12.27 -5.00
C ARG A 1030 -10.51 13.17 -5.81
N ARG A 1031 -9.25 12.77 -5.96
CA ARG A 1031 -8.22 13.48 -6.73
C ARG A 1031 -7.06 12.56 -7.11
N LEU A 1032 -6.37 12.87 -8.20
CA LEU A 1032 -5.08 12.30 -8.55
C LEU A 1032 -3.97 12.87 -7.65
N ARG A 1033 -2.77 12.30 -7.71
CA ARG A 1033 -1.61 12.82 -6.97
C ARG A 1033 -1.29 14.25 -7.44
N HIS A 1034 -1.13 15.17 -6.48
CA HIS A 1034 -0.83 16.58 -6.75
C HIS A 1034 0.51 16.77 -7.49
N ILE A 1035 0.63 17.88 -8.22
CA ILE A 1035 1.76 18.19 -9.12
C ILE A 1035 2.46 19.47 -8.62
N THR A 1036 3.03 19.42 -7.42
CA THR A 1036 3.78 20.55 -6.82
C THR A 1036 5.24 20.17 -6.55
N PRO A 1037 6.22 21.08 -6.74
CA PRO A 1037 7.63 20.84 -6.37
C PRO A 1037 7.94 20.83 -4.86
N LEU A 1038 6.94 20.62 -4.00
CA LEU A 1038 7.05 20.75 -2.53
C LEU A 1038 7.08 19.38 -1.79
N ASP A 1039 7.10 18.26 -2.54
CA ASP A 1039 7.36 16.87 -2.09
C ASP A 1039 8.79 16.43 -2.51
#